data_AF-A0A6A8A0G9-F1
#
_entry.id   AF-A0A6A8A0G9-F1
#
_cell.length_a   1.000
_cell.length_b   1.000
_cell.length_c   1.000
_cell.angle_alpha   90.00
_cell.angle_beta   90.00
_cell.angle_gamma   90.00
#
_symmetry.space_group_name_H-M   'P 1'
#
loop_
_entity.id
_entity.type
_entity.pdbx_description
1 polymer ?
#
loop_
_entity_poly.entity_id
_entity_poly.type
_entity_poly.pdbx_seq_one_letter_code
_entity_poly.pdbx_strand_id
1 'polypeptide(L)'
;MSSYRLSKRGLVDRNVPLSFTFDGRPMQGLEGDTLASALLANGRMLVGRSFKYHRPRGILTAGAAEPNALVTVGRGGRAEPNTRATMQELYEGLEAQSQNRWPSLDFDIGALNGLLSPFLGAGFYYKTFMWPAPLWEKLYEPVIRRAAGLGKASYEADPDAYEKSWAHCDLLVVGAGPTGLAAALTAGRAGARVILVDEGSLPGGSLLSDTATIDGKAAADFARDTSDELRSMPNVQVLVRTTAFGWYDGNVFGAVERVQKHVREPANHLPVERLWRIVAGKALLATGAEERPLVFGGNDRPGVMMAGAMRAYLNRYGVAPGRTPAIFTTNDTGYALAQELEAAGVDVVAIVDSRPAAGVDYRGKARLVREAVVCGTKGGKAISAIEVHHGGRTETIAVDALAMAGGFDPIIHLACHRGGKPVWSAEKAAFLAPGSLKGLEVAGGAAATTGLAACLGEGAARAEAIVRELGLPCPPVAVVKVESEEGIHSAAPLWSIPGIKDKAFVDFQNDVHLKDIGLAVREGYSHVELAKRYTTSGMATDQGKLSNVNAIGLIAKARGVSPAEVGTTTFRPFYTPISFGALTGAHTGHHFQPVRKSPLHDWAKKHGAVFVETGLWYRSSWFPLSGERTWRESVEREVLNVRKNAGLCDVSMLGKIEITGSDAAEFLNRVYCNAFLKLPVGKARYGLMLREDGFIYDDGTTSRLEENRFFMTTTTAYAAGVMNHLEFCAQVLWPQLDVRLASITDQWAQMAIAGPKARMILQKIVDEDISDAAFPFLAAKEVSLFGGALHGCLFRISFSGELAYELAVPAGYGESIADALLEAGKVHGIMPYGVETLSVLRIEKGHVTHNEINGTVVPADLGFGKMVSAGKPDFVGKAMLQREGLTAPDRPQLVGVVPLDPQQSFRSGSHILAKGAAATLENDEGYVTSSAYSPHVGSTIALALVRNGRNRHGEEVLVWSGLHGESTPARLCNPVFFDPQNERLHV
;
A
#
# COMPACT_ATOMS: atom_id res chain seq x y z
N MET A 1 30.44 22.23 -30.33
CA MET A 1 29.12 21.59 -30.47
C MET A 1 28.08 22.70 -30.52
N SER A 2 27.39 22.85 -31.64
CA SER A 2 26.31 23.84 -31.77
C SER A 2 25.08 23.33 -30.99
N SER A 3 24.87 23.88 -29.80
CA SER A 3 23.74 23.57 -28.91
C SER A 3 22.39 23.78 -29.62
N TYR A 4 21.38 22.98 -29.25
CA TYR A 4 20.00 23.19 -29.67
C TYR A 4 19.28 24.24 -28.80
N ARG A 5 19.94 24.78 -27.77
CA ARG A 5 19.42 25.87 -26.95
C ARG A 5 19.36 27.16 -27.77
N LEU A 6 18.20 27.81 -27.76
CA LEU A 6 18.02 29.13 -28.34
C LEU A 6 18.66 30.20 -27.45
N SER A 7 19.17 31.28 -28.04
CA SER A 7 19.84 32.37 -27.31
C SER A 7 18.87 33.25 -26.52
N LYS A 8 17.60 33.27 -26.90
CA LYS A 8 16.48 33.99 -26.28
C LYS A 8 15.30 33.03 -26.14
N ARG A 9 14.31 33.33 -25.27
CA ARG A 9 13.14 32.50 -24.90
C ARG A 9 13.39 31.46 -23.80
N GLY A 10 12.31 30.84 -23.30
CA GLY A 10 12.30 29.87 -22.22
C GLY A 10 12.06 30.49 -20.84
N LEU A 11 11.37 29.75 -19.98
CA LEU A 11 11.18 29.98 -18.55
C LEU A 11 12.29 29.28 -17.75
N VAL A 12 13.54 29.48 -18.17
CA VAL A 12 14.75 28.93 -17.54
C VAL A 12 15.65 30.08 -17.09
N ASP A 13 16.33 29.92 -15.97
CA ASP A 13 17.29 30.93 -15.50
C ASP A 13 18.66 30.70 -16.16
N ARG A 14 18.99 31.60 -17.09
CA ARG A 14 20.24 31.56 -17.85
C ARG A 14 21.47 31.96 -17.02
N ASN A 15 21.26 32.54 -15.84
CA ASN A 15 22.35 32.94 -14.94
C ASN A 15 22.76 31.80 -14.00
N VAL A 16 21.97 30.74 -13.92
CA VAL A 16 22.21 29.59 -13.04
C VAL A 16 22.41 28.32 -13.88
N PRO A 17 23.64 28.10 -14.40
CA PRO A 17 23.97 26.87 -15.10
C PRO A 17 24.04 25.70 -14.12
N LEU A 18 23.50 24.55 -14.52
CA LEU A 18 23.53 23.31 -13.73
C LEU A 18 24.33 22.23 -14.46
N SER A 19 25.28 21.61 -13.76
CA SER A 19 26.05 20.48 -14.25
C SER A 19 25.32 19.17 -13.95
N PHE A 20 25.30 18.24 -14.90
CA PHE A 20 24.72 16.92 -14.68
C PHE A 20 25.44 15.86 -15.52
N THR A 21 25.15 14.59 -15.26
CA THR A 21 25.68 13.48 -16.06
C THR A 21 24.58 12.60 -16.63
N PHE A 22 24.77 12.16 -17.86
CA PHE A 22 23.93 11.16 -18.51
C PHE A 22 24.79 10.03 -19.08
N ASP A 23 24.58 8.80 -18.62
CA ASP A 23 25.45 7.65 -18.93
C ASP A 23 26.94 7.94 -18.65
N GLY A 24 27.22 8.68 -17.57
CA GLY A 24 28.56 9.09 -17.16
C GLY A 24 29.20 10.19 -18.00
N ARG A 25 28.51 10.73 -19.02
CA ARG A 25 28.99 11.87 -19.81
C ARG A 25 28.55 13.19 -19.16
N PRO A 26 29.46 14.14 -18.90
CA PRO A 26 29.10 15.44 -18.36
C PRO A 26 28.34 16.26 -19.40
N MET A 27 27.30 16.95 -18.94
CA MET A 27 26.43 17.83 -19.72
C MET A 27 26.06 19.06 -18.89
N GLN A 28 25.54 20.10 -19.56
CA GLN A 28 25.16 21.35 -18.90
C GLN A 28 23.72 21.71 -19.24
N GLY A 29 22.94 22.06 -18.22
CA GLY A 29 21.59 22.63 -18.35
C GLY A 29 21.48 23.95 -17.59
N LEU A 30 20.25 24.39 -17.38
CA LEU A 30 19.90 25.62 -16.66
C LEU A 30 18.86 25.33 -15.58
N GLU A 31 18.82 26.14 -14.53
CA GLU A 31 17.71 26.09 -13.57
C GLU A 31 16.37 26.32 -14.29
N GLY A 32 15.38 25.50 -13.95
CA GLY A 32 14.08 25.44 -14.63
C GLY A 32 14.01 24.38 -15.75
N ASP A 33 15.13 23.79 -16.17
CA ASP A 33 15.11 22.63 -17.06
C ASP A 33 14.51 21.39 -16.38
N THR A 34 13.89 20.54 -17.18
CA THR A 34 13.78 19.11 -16.91
C THR A 34 14.97 18.36 -17.51
N LEU A 35 15.25 17.16 -17.02
CA LEU A 35 16.29 16.30 -17.60
C LEU A 35 16.07 16.11 -19.12
N ALA A 36 14.84 15.93 -19.58
CA ALA A 36 14.53 15.81 -21.01
C ALA A 36 14.91 17.07 -21.79
N SER A 37 14.53 18.25 -21.31
CA SER A 37 14.88 19.53 -21.97
C SER A 37 16.39 19.78 -22.00
N ALA A 38 17.10 19.44 -20.92
CA ALA A 38 18.55 19.56 -20.85
C ALA A 38 19.26 18.58 -21.81
N LEU A 39 18.77 17.34 -21.93
CA LEU A 39 19.27 16.37 -22.90
C LEU A 39 19.11 16.88 -24.35
N LEU A 40 17.93 17.40 -24.70
CA LEU A 40 17.69 17.98 -26.02
C LEU A 40 18.59 19.19 -26.29
N ALA A 41 18.77 20.09 -25.32
CA ALA A 41 19.66 21.25 -25.44
C ALA A 41 21.11 20.87 -25.73
N ASN A 42 21.56 19.71 -25.22
CA ASN A 42 22.87 19.12 -25.49
C ASN A 42 22.91 18.28 -26.79
N GLY A 43 21.82 18.26 -27.57
CA GLY A 43 21.71 17.51 -28.82
C GLY A 43 21.56 16.00 -28.63
N ARG A 44 21.16 15.55 -27.43
CA ARG A 44 20.96 14.13 -27.12
C ARG A 44 19.51 13.72 -27.39
N MET A 45 19.24 13.27 -28.61
CA MET A 45 17.92 12.73 -29.00
C MET A 45 17.69 11.27 -28.59
N LEU A 46 18.74 10.45 -28.59
CA LEU A 46 18.67 9.05 -28.17
C LEU A 46 18.80 8.96 -26.65
N VAL A 47 17.73 8.52 -25.98
CA VAL A 47 17.63 8.47 -24.51
C VAL A 47 17.48 7.03 -23.99
N GLY A 48 16.89 6.14 -24.78
CA GLY A 48 16.67 4.76 -24.36
C GLY A 48 16.58 3.76 -25.51
N ARG A 49 16.29 2.51 -25.13
CA ARG A 49 16.07 1.39 -26.04
C ARG A 49 14.72 0.75 -25.75
N SER A 50 14.01 0.37 -26.80
CA SER A 50 12.68 -0.22 -26.67
C SER A 50 12.72 -1.57 -25.96
N PHE A 51 11.64 -1.91 -25.22
CA PHE A 51 11.59 -3.06 -24.33
C PHE A 51 11.95 -4.40 -25.01
N LYS A 52 11.33 -4.69 -26.16
CA LYS A 52 11.40 -6.00 -26.83
C LYS A 52 12.39 -5.99 -27.99
N TYR A 53 12.33 -4.95 -28.82
CA TYR A 53 13.10 -4.89 -30.06
C TYR A 53 14.43 -4.14 -29.94
N HIS A 54 14.74 -3.54 -28.78
CA HIS A 54 15.94 -2.73 -28.56
C HIS A 54 16.10 -1.62 -29.62
N ARG A 55 14.97 -1.11 -30.14
CA ARG A 55 14.99 -0.01 -31.12
C ARG A 55 15.43 1.28 -30.43
N PRO A 56 16.19 2.16 -31.12
CA PRO A 56 16.52 3.48 -30.61
C PRO A 56 15.25 4.25 -30.22
N ARG A 57 15.18 4.79 -29.00
CA ARG A 57 14.05 5.60 -28.52
C ARG A 57 14.50 6.96 -28.03
N GLY A 58 13.73 7.98 -28.39
CA GLY A 58 13.92 9.36 -27.98
C GLY A 58 12.71 9.89 -27.23
N ILE A 59 12.84 11.12 -26.75
CA ILE A 59 11.78 11.87 -26.07
C ILE A 59 10.58 12.05 -27.02
N LEU A 60 9.38 11.68 -26.56
CA LEU A 60 8.15 11.76 -27.36
C LEU A 60 7.23 12.91 -26.89
N THR A 61 7.20 13.18 -25.60
CA THR A 61 6.30 14.14 -24.94
C THR A 61 7.09 15.15 -24.08
N ALA A 62 6.39 15.98 -23.30
CA ALA A 62 6.97 16.93 -22.36
C ALA A 62 6.33 16.86 -20.95
N GLY A 63 5.70 15.74 -20.59
CA GLY A 63 4.96 15.58 -19.33
C GLY A 63 4.89 14.13 -18.84
N ALA A 64 3.90 13.82 -18.01
CA ALA A 64 3.74 12.51 -17.36
C ALA A 64 3.34 11.36 -18.32
N ALA A 65 2.88 11.68 -19.53
CA ALA A 65 2.54 10.72 -20.57
C ALA A 65 3.75 10.11 -21.30
N GLU A 66 4.99 10.53 -20.97
CA GLU A 66 6.21 10.05 -21.63
C GLU A 66 6.37 8.52 -21.55
N PRO A 67 6.42 7.81 -22.69
CA PRO A 67 6.58 6.36 -22.73
C PRO A 67 8.03 5.90 -22.98
N ASN A 68 8.91 6.76 -23.50
CA ASN A 68 10.23 6.36 -24.01
C ASN A 68 11.38 6.78 -23.09
N ALA A 69 11.41 8.04 -22.68
CA ALA A 69 12.52 8.64 -21.94
C ALA A 69 12.49 8.29 -20.44
N LEU A 70 12.58 6.99 -20.14
CA LEU A 70 12.68 6.43 -18.80
C LEU A 70 14.14 6.18 -18.42
N VAL A 71 14.57 6.74 -17.29
CA VAL A 71 15.95 6.71 -16.80
C VAL A 71 16.01 6.25 -15.35
N THR A 72 17.18 5.79 -14.91
CA THR A 72 17.50 5.70 -13.48
C THR A 72 18.13 7.00 -13.03
N VAL A 73 17.61 7.61 -11.96
CA VAL A 73 18.19 8.81 -11.33
C VAL A 73 18.81 8.44 -9.98
N GLY A 74 19.94 9.03 -9.63
CA GLY A 74 20.61 8.80 -8.34
C GLY A 74 21.48 7.54 -8.28
N ARG A 75 21.95 7.21 -7.06
CA ARG A 75 22.87 6.08 -6.77
C ARG A 75 22.53 5.43 -5.44
N GLY A 76 23.03 4.19 -5.24
CA GLY A 76 22.91 3.47 -3.97
C GLY A 76 21.46 3.28 -3.53
N GLY A 77 21.18 3.46 -2.24
CA GLY A 77 19.82 3.43 -1.67
C GLY A 77 18.85 4.47 -2.24
N ARG A 78 19.34 5.53 -2.90
CA ARG A 78 18.52 6.59 -3.53
C ARG A 78 18.41 6.45 -5.06
N ALA A 79 18.73 5.28 -5.62
CA ALA A 79 18.58 5.05 -7.05
C ALA A 79 17.11 4.79 -7.40
N GLU A 80 16.49 5.68 -8.18
CA GLU A 80 15.09 5.57 -8.61
C GLU A 80 15.00 5.20 -10.11
N PRO A 81 14.69 3.93 -10.44
CA PRO A 81 14.51 3.48 -11.82
C PRO A 81 13.17 3.93 -12.41
N ASN A 82 13.10 3.94 -13.74
CA ASN A 82 11.91 4.30 -14.52
C ASN A 82 11.40 5.73 -14.26
N THR A 83 12.28 6.62 -13.81
CA THR A 83 12.01 8.05 -13.69
C THR A 83 11.81 8.63 -15.08
N ARG A 84 10.72 9.38 -15.29
CA ARG A 84 10.48 10.08 -16.56
C ARG A 84 11.36 11.31 -16.64
N ALA A 85 12.25 11.35 -17.62
CA ALA A 85 13.14 12.50 -17.83
C ALA A 85 12.36 13.81 -18.05
N THR A 86 11.12 13.73 -18.54
CA THR A 86 10.20 14.86 -18.75
C THR A 86 9.62 15.44 -17.47
N MET A 87 9.61 14.68 -16.37
CA MET A 87 9.07 15.09 -15.08
C MET A 87 10.15 15.33 -14.02
N GLN A 88 11.39 14.90 -14.28
CA GLN A 88 12.53 15.14 -13.40
C GLN A 88 13.09 16.54 -13.64
N GLU A 89 12.92 17.43 -12.66
CA GLU A 89 13.59 18.72 -12.62
C GLU A 89 15.11 18.51 -12.52
N LEU A 90 15.86 19.33 -13.26
CA LEU A 90 17.31 19.33 -13.19
C LEU A 90 17.77 20.00 -11.90
N TYR A 91 18.78 19.41 -11.25
CA TYR A 91 19.48 20.02 -10.12
C TYR A 91 20.98 19.82 -10.29
N GLU A 92 21.77 20.63 -9.59
CA GLU A 92 23.23 20.58 -9.66
C GLU A 92 23.77 19.21 -9.26
N GLY A 93 24.58 18.60 -10.13
CA GLY A 93 25.16 17.28 -9.93
C GLY A 93 24.19 16.12 -10.17
N LEU A 94 23.04 16.34 -10.81
CA LEU A 94 22.11 15.27 -11.14
C LEU A 94 22.80 14.16 -11.94
N GLU A 95 22.50 12.92 -11.58
CA GLU A 95 23.01 11.75 -12.28
C GLU A 95 21.89 10.91 -12.85
N ALA A 96 21.95 10.68 -14.15
CA ALA A 96 20.97 9.86 -14.87
C ALA A 96 21.64 8.77 -15.72
N GLN A 97 21.02 7.60 -15.78
CA GLN A 97 21.48 6.48 -16.58
C GLN A 97 20.36 5.97 -17.49
N SER A 98 20.72 5.66 -18.74
CA SER A 98 19.79 5.03 -19.69
C SER A 98 19.51 3.59 -19.31
N GLN A 99 18.28 3.15 -19.61
CA GLN A 99 17.80 1.81 -19.26
C GLN A 99 17.75 0.87 -20.47
N ASN A 100 17.68 -0.44 -20.21
CA ASN A 100 17.49 -1.49 -21.19
C ASN A 100 18.50 -1.52 -22.37
N ARG A 101 19.80 -1.32 -22.10
CA ARG A 101 20.87 -1.28 -23.12
C ARG A 101 22.09 -2.13 -22.73
N TRP A 102 22.81 -2.70 -23.71
CA TRP A 102 24.11 -3.33 -23.48
C TRP A 102 25.03 -3.41 -24.73
N PRO A 103 26.32 -3.06 -24.64
CA PRO A 103 27.01 -2.50 -23.47
C PRO A 103 26.71 -1.02 -23.24
N SER A 104 26.31 -0.27 -24.27
CA SER A 104 26.03 1.17 -24.17
C SER A 104 24.78 1.56 -24.94
N LEU A 105 24.23 2.74 -24.66
CA LEU A 105 23.06 3.24 -25.40
C LEU A 105 23.35 3.42 -26.90
N ASP A 106 24.56 3.86 -27.24
CA ASP A 106 24.99 4.10 -28.62
C ASP A 106 25.37 2.82 -29.38
N PHE A 107 25.82 1.79 -28.67
CA PHE A 107 26.20 0.49 -29.21
C PHE A 107 25.51 -0.59 -28.37
N ASP A 108 24.34 -1.04 -28.87
CA ASP A 108 23.46 -1.99 -28.19
C ASP A 108 23.36 -3.27 -29.00
N ILE A 109 23.88 -4.38 -28.47
CA ILE A 109 23.90 -5.69 -29.13
C ILE A 109 22.49 -6.28 -29.20
N GLY A 110 21.61 -5.92 -28.26
CA GLY A 110 20.19 -6.30 -28.27
C GLY A 110 19.45 -5.85 -29.54
N ALA A 111 19.96 -4.85 -30.27
CA ALA A 111 19.37 -4.41 -31.53
C ALA A 111 19.31 -5.51 -32.62
N LEU A 112 20.11 -6.58 -32.49
CA LEU A 112 20.02 -7.78 -33.35
C LEU A 112 18.66 -8.48 -33.24
N ASN A 113 17.94 -8.33 -32.12
CA ASN A 113 16.57 -8.84 -31.96
C ASN A 113 15.61 -8.27 -33.02
N GLY A 114 15.91 -7.08 -33.56
CA GLY A 114 15.16 -6.48 -34.66
C GLY A 114 15.16 -7.34 -35.93
N LEU A 115 16.25 -8.06 -36.22
CA LEU A 115 16.36 -8.97 -37.37
C LEU A 115 15.50 -10.24 -37.20
N LEU A 116 15.34 -10.68 -35.95
CA LEU A 116 14.50 -11.83 -35.58
C LEU A 116 13.03 -11.45 -35.30
N SER A 117 12.68 -10.17 -35.46
CA SER A 117 11.34 -9.65 -35.13
C SER A 117 10.14 -10.36 -35.79
N PRO A 118 10.22 -10.96 -37.01
CA PRO A 118 9.12 -11.76 -37.55
C PRO A 118 8.71 -12.96 -36.69
N PHE A 119 9.65 -13.52 -35.91
CA PHE A 119 9.40 -14.62 -34.97
C PHE A 119 8.91 -14.13 -33.60
N LEU A 120 9.00 -12.82 -33.33
CA LEU A 120 8.62 -12.22 -32.06
C LEU A 120 7.26 -11.50 -32.19
N GLY A 121 6.24 -12.14 -32.76
CA GLY A 121 4.88 -11.58 -32.82
C GLY A 121 4.20 -11.49 -31.44
N ALA A 122 3.08 -10.77 -31.35
CA ALA A 122 2.22 -10.86 -30.16
C ALA A 122 1.81 -12.31 -29.86
N GLY A 123 1.80 -12.70 -28.58
CA GLY A 123 1.49 -14.06 -28.14
C GLY A 123 2.55 -15.14 -28.39
N PHE A 124 3.70 -14.82 -29.01
CA PHE A 124 4.76 -15.81 -29.31
C PHE A 124 5.28 -16.56 -28.08
N TYR A 125 5.52 -15.85 -26.96
CA TYR A 125 6.08 -16.47 -25.77
C TYR A 125 5.16 -17.52 -25.14
N TYR A 126 3.84 -17.27 -25.13
CA TYR A 126 2.83 -18.23 -24.66
C TYR A 126 2.81 -19.50 -25.52
N LYS A 127 3.10 -19.38 -26.82
CA LYS A 127 3.04 -20.50 -27.76
C LYS A 127 4.33 -21.33 -27.76
N THR A 128 5.48 -20.74 -27.45
CA THR A 128 6.79 -21.38 -27.68
C THR A 128 7.53 -21.79 -26.40
N PHE A 129 7.38 -21.08 -25.28
CA PHE A 129 8.24 -21.29 -24.10
C PHE A 129 7.56 -21.95 -22.89
N MET A 130 6.27 -22.28 -22.94
CA MET A 130 5.57 -22.91 -21.81
C MET A 130 5.81 -24.42 -21.68
N TRP A 131 6.45 -25.05 -22.66
CA TRP A 131 6.66 -26.50 -22.68
C TRP A 131 8.05 -26.86 -23.21
N PRO A 132 8.73 -27.86 -22.62
CA PRO A 132 8.42 -28.59 -21.38
C PRO A 132 8.61 -27.76 -20.09
N ALA A 133 7.84 -28.05 -19.03
CA ALA A 133 7.88 -27.31 -17.75
C ALA A 133 9.28 -27.18 -17.10
N PRO A 134 10.16 -28.21 -17.10
CA PRO A 134 11.51 -28.07 -16.55
C PRO A 134 12.38 -27.05 -17.30
N LEU A 135 12.15 -26.86 -18.60
CA LEU A 135 12.87 -25.88 -19.42
C LEU A 135 12.37 -24.46 -19.15
N TRP A 136 11.08 -24.30 -18.82
CA TRP A 136 10.55 -23.03 -18.33
C TRP A 136 11.28 -22.59 -17.05
N GLU A 137 11.26 -23.42 -16.00
CA GLU A 137 11.88 -23.05 -14.70
C GLU A 137 13.40 -22.86 -14.78
N LYS A 138 14.10 -23.73 -15.53
CA LYS A 138 15.58 -23.77 -15.51
C LYS A 138 16.26 -22.92 -16.58
N LEU A 139 15.62 -22.65 -17.71
CA LEU A 139 16.25 -21.99 -18.86
C LEU A 139 15.49 -20.73 -19.29
N TYR A 140 14.21 -20.85 -19.63
CA TYR A 140 13.46 -19.73 -20.21
C TYR A 140 13.16 -18.65 -19.18
N GLU A 141 12.61 -19.01 -18.02
CA GLU A 141 12.24 -18.05 -16.97
C GLU A 141 13.42 -17.23 -16.46
N PRO A 142 14.60 -17.79 -16.14
CA PRO A 142 15.74 -16.99 -15.66
C PRO A 142 16.25 -16.01 -16.72
N VAL A 143 16.31 -16.42 -17.99
CA VAL A 143 16.77 -15.57 -19.11
C VAL A 143 15.73 -14.49 -19.39
N ILE A 144 14.44 -14.85 -19.46
CA ILE A 144 13.33 -13.92 -19.67
C ILE A 144 13.28 -12.94 -18.51
N ARG A 145 13.35 -13.34 -17.24
CA ARG A 145 13.35 -12.42 -16.09
C ARG A 145 14.51 -11.43 -16.10
N ARG A 146 15.70 -11.85 -16.57
CA ARG A 146 16.84 -10.93 -16.73
C ARG A 146 16.65 -9.94 -17.88
N ALA A 147 15.91 -10.32 -18.92
CA ALA A 147 15.60 -9.46 -20.07
C ALA A 147 14.27 -8.69 -19.92
N ALA A 148 13.38 -9.12 -19.03
CA ALA A 148 12.03 -8.61 -18.83
C ALA A 148 12.03 -7.55 -17.71
N GLY A 149 12.60 -6.39 -18.03
CA GLY A 149 12.54 -5.21 -17.17
C GLY A 149 13.21 -4.01 -17.85
N LEU A 150 12.67 -2.81 -17.66
CA LEU A 150 13.32 -1.58 -18.13
C LEU A 150 14.38 -1.14 -17.11
N GLY A 151 13.94 -0.66 -15.94
CA GLY A 151 14.82 -0.24 -14.84
C GLY A 151 15.12 -1.31 -13.80
N LYS A 152 16.16 -1.09 -12.99
CA LYS A 152 16.60 -1.96 -11.88
C LYS A 152 16.52 -1.23 -10.55
N ALA A 153 15.89 -1.85 -9.56
CA ALA A 153 15.86 -1.34 -8.19
C ALA A 153 17.19 -1.61 -7.46
N SER A 154 17.50 -0.80 -6.46
CA SER A 154 18.64 -1.02 -5.56
C SER A 154 18.35 -2.12 -4.53
N TYR A 155 19.39 -2.80 -4.07
CA TYR A 155 19.34 -3.70 -2.91
C TYR A 155 19.69 -2.98 -1.60
N GLU A 156 20.18 -1.75 -1.68
CA GLU A 156 20.43 -0.92 -0.51
C GLU A 156 19.11 -0.37 0.04
N ALA A 157 19.06 -0.18 1.37
CA ALA A 157 17.91 0.42 2.02
C ALA A 157 17.75 1.89 1.59
N ASP A 158 16.50 2.30 1.35
CA ASP A 158 16.15 3.70 1.15
C ASP A 158 16.42 4.49 2.45
N PRO A 159 17.32 5.49 2.44
CA PRO A 159 17.66 6.26 3.64
C PRO A 159 16.65 7.38 3.95
N ASP A 160 15.68 7.63 3.06
CA ASP A 160 14.86 8.84 3.11
C ASP A 160 13.56 8.65 3.92
N ALA A 161 13.03 9.76 4.44
CA ALA A 161 11.81 9.79 5.23
C ALA A 161 10.58 10.13 4.37
N TYR A 162 9.42 9.61 4.77
CA TYR A 162 8.15 9.80 4.05
C TYR A 162 7.05 10.22 5.02
N GLU A 163 6.09 11.01 4.54
CA GLU A 163 5.00 11.55 5.37
C GLU A 163 3.63 11.19 4.81
N LYS A 164 2.65 11.06 5.69
CA LYS A 164 1.22 11.09 5.35
C LYS A 164 0.58 12.34 5.96
N SER A 165 -0.28 13.00 5.20
CA SER A 165 -0.98 14.21 5.62
C SER A 165 -2.45 14.16 5.23
N TRP A 166 -3.30 14.83 6.02
CA TRP A 166 -4.75 14.82 5.88
C TRP A 166 -5.26 16.25 5.73
N ALA A 167 -6.04 16.50 4.69
CA ALA A 167 -6.58 17.83 4.40
C ALA A 167 -8.08 17.79 4.12
N HIS A 168 -8.75 18.91 4.37
CA HIS A 168 -10.15 19.14 4.03
C HIS A 168 -10.29 20.46 3.28
N CYS A 169 -11.11 20.50 2.24
CA CYS A 169 -11.41 21.72 1.50
C CYS A 169 -12.88 21.74 1.06
N ASP A 170 -13.37 22.93 0.75
CA ASP A 170 -14.71 23.10 0.18
C ASP A 170 -14.67 22.78 -1.33
N LEU A 171 -13.60 23.20 -2.01
CA LEU A 171 -13.31 22.86 -3.41
C LEU A 171 -11.88 22.34 -3.59
N LEU A 172 -11.75 21.13 -4.17
CA LEU A 172 -10.49 20.64 -4.74
C LEU A 172 -10.45 20.90 -6.25
N VAL A 173 -9.48 21.66 -6.72
CA VAL A 173 -9.23 21.84 -8.16
C VAL A 173 -8.02 20.97 -8.57
N VAL A 174 -8.22 20.07 -9.53
CA VAL A 174 -7.16 19.17 -10.02
C VAL A 174 -6.68 19.62 -11.38
N GLY A 175 -5.43 20.11 -11.44
CA GLY A 175 -4.78 20.71 -12.60
C GLY A 175 -4.75 22.23 -12.49
N ALA A 176 -3.57 22.83 -12.58
CA ALA A 176 -3.35 24.28 -12.55
C ALA A 176 -3.12 24.85 -13.96
N GLY A 177 -3.79 24.30 -14.96
CA GLY A 177 -3.91 24.92 -16.29
C GLY A 177 -4.80 26.16 -16.29
N PRO A 178 -5.10 26.75 -17.45
CA PRO A 178 -5.94 27.95 -17.54
C PRO A 178 -7.30 27.77 -16.86
N THR A 179 -7.98 26.66 -17.11
CA THR A 179 -9.28 26.33 -16.49
C THR A 179 -9.19 26.22 -14.96
N GLY A 180 -8.16 25.53 -14.46
CA GLY A 180 -7.99 25.32 -13.03
C GLY A 180 -7.60 26.58 -12.28
N LEU A 181 -6.75 27.43 -12.86
CA LEU A 181 -6.41 28.74 -12.30
C LEU A 181 -7.64 29.64 -12.23
N ALA A 182 -8.44 29.72 -13.31
CA ALA A 182 -9.67 30.51 -13.32
C ALA A 182 -10.69 30.01 -12.28
N ALA A 183 -10.85 28.69 -12.16
CA ALA A 183 -11.72 28.08 -11.17
C ALA A 183 -11.27 28.35 -9.73
N ALA A 184 -9.98 28.11 -9.44
CA ALA A 184 -9.41 28.33 -8.11
C ALA A 184 -9.49 29.80 -7.70
N LEU A 185 -9.25 30.73 -8.64
CA LEU A 185 -9.32 32.16 -8.39
C LEU A 185 -10.75 32.61 -8.09
N THR A 186 -11.71 32.12 -8.87
CA THR A 186 -13.13 32.41 -8.69
C THR A 186 -13.62 31.92 -7.31
N ALA A 187 -13.31 30.68 -6.95
CA ALA A 187 -13.73 30.11 -5.66
C ALA A 187 -12.96 30.71 -4.47
N GLY A 188 -11.67 30.98 -4.63
CA GLY A 188 -10.84 31.61 -3.61
C GLY A 188 -11.33 33.02 -3.26
N ARG A 189 -11.64 33.85 -4.27
CA ARG A 189 -12.21 35.19 -4.08
C ARG A 189 -13.61 35.18 -3.47
N ALA A 190 -14.36 34.10 -3.65
CA ALA A 190 -15.65 33.88 -3.00
C ALA A 190 -15.53 33.39 -1.54
N GLY A 191 -14.31 33.18 -1.02
CA GLY A 191 -14.06 32.78 0.36
C GLY A 191 -14.12 31.26 0.61
N ALA A 192 -14.25 30.44 -0.43
CA ALA A 192 -14.20 28.98 -0.28
C ALA A 192 -12.81 28.52 0.15
N ARG A 193 -12.70 27.47 0.97
CA ARG A 193 -11.42 26.80 1.20
C ARG A 193 -11.06 25.99 -0.03
N VAL A 194 -10.05 26.44 -0.78
CA VAL A 194 -9.64 25.83 -2.04
C VAL A 194 -8.29 25.13 -1.86
N ILE A 195 -8.19 23.90 -2.34
CA ILE A 195 -6.90 23.26 -2.60
C ILE A 195 -6.76 23.12 -4.11
N LEU A 196 -5.71 23.70 -4.69
CA LEU A 196 -5.33 23.55 -6.09
C LEU A 196 -4.12 22.62 -6.15
N VAL A 197 -4.24 21.48 -6.83
CA VAL A 197 -3.14 20.52 -7.01
C VAL A 197 -2.71 20.46 -8.47
N ASP A 198 -1.40 20.40 -8.71
CA ASP A 198 -0.82 20.22 -10.04
C ASP A 198 0.47 19.40 -9.98
N GLU A 199 0.66 18.49 -10.95
CA GLU A 199 1.84 17.61 -10.97
C GLU A 199 3.13 18.30 -11.42
N GLY A 200 3.00 19.42 -12.13
CA GLY A 200 4.10 20.25 -12.61
C GLY A 200 4.76 21.05 -11.49
N SER A 201 5.97 21.53 -11.75
CA SER A 201 6.73 22.36 -10.81
C SER A 201 6.23 23.80 -10.69
N LEU A 202 5.51 24.27 -11.70
CA LEU A 202 4.95 25.62 -11.79
C LEU A 202 3.47 25.54 -12.20
N PRO A 203 2.59 26.38 -11.62
CA PRO A 203 1.22 26.53 -12.11
C PRO A 203 1.21 27.16 -13.51
N GLY A 204 0.22 26.81 -14.32
CA GLY A 204 0.00 27.36 -15.66
C GLY A 204 -0.39 26.31 -16.70
N GLY A 205 0.00 25.04 -16.51
CA GLY A 205 -0.28 23.98 -17.47
C GLY A 205 0.17 24.36 -18.90
N SER A 206 -0.76 24.36 -19.86
CA SER A 206 -0.48 24.75 -21.24
C SER A 206 -0.04 26.21 -21.41
N LEU A 207 -0.42 27.12 -20.50
CA LEU A 207 -0.03 28.54 -20.55
C LEU A 207 1.49 28.73 -20.52
N LEU A 208 2.21 27.81 -19.87
CA LEU A 208 3.68 27.85 -19.78
C LEU A 208 4.36 27.61 -21.13
N SER A 209 3.63 27.08 -22.11
CA SER A 209 4.12 26.79 -23.46
C SER A 209 3.40 27.61 -24.53
N ASP A 210 2.45 28.46 -24.14
CA ASP A 210 1.65 29.26 -25.05
C ASP A 210 2.29 30.64 -25.31
N THR A 211 2.05 31.19 -26.50
CA THR A 211 2.50 32.52 -26.92
C THR A 211 1.39 33.57 -26.89
N ALA A 212 0.17 33.17 -26.50
CA ALA A 212 -0.98 34.05 -26.38
C ALA A 212 -0.77 35.22 -25.40
N THR A 213 -1.47 36.32 -25.68
CA THR A 213 -1.59 37.48 -24.78
C THR A 213 -2.96 37.48 -24.10
N ILE A 214 -2.96 37.55 -22.77
CA ILE A 214 -4.12 37.48 -21.88
C ILE A 214 -4.13 38.74 -21.02
N ASP A 215 -5.18 39.56 -21.14
CA ASP A 215 -5.29 40.86 -20.46
C ASP A 215 -4.02 41.74 -20.61
N GLY A 216 -3.46 41.79 -21.82
CA GLY A 216 -2.24 42.55 -22.13
C GLY A 216 -0.94 41.96 -21.59
N LYS A 217 -0.95 40.75 -21.03
CA LYS A 217 0.23 40.05 -20.49
C LYS A 217 0.52 38.76 -21.25
N ALA A 218 1.77 38.32 -21.29
CA ALA A 218 2.10 37.00 -21.83
C ALA A 218 1.44 35.90 -20.99
N ALA A 219 1.03 34.80 -21.63
CA ALA A 219 0.34 33.68 -20.97
C ALA A 219 1.05 33.16 -19.69
N ALA A 220 2.38 33.02 -19.74
CA ALA A 220 3.17 32.60 -18.58
C ALA A 220 3.19 33.65 -17.44
N ASP A 221 3.21 34.94 -17.78
CA ASP A 221 3.13 36.03 -16.81
C ASP A 221 1.75 36.07 -16.13
N PHE A 222 0.68 35.92 -16.91
CA PHE A 222 -0.68 35.78 -16.38
C PHE A 222 -0.80 34.60 -15.40
N ALA A 223 -0.23 33.45 -15.73
CA ALA A 223 -0.25 32.27 -14.87
C ALA A 223 0.49 32.50 -13.55
N ARG A 224 1.67 33.14 -13.60
CA ARG A 224 2.44 33.52 -12.41
C ARG A 224 1.66 34.50 -11.54
N ASP A 225 1.18 35.59 -12.11
CA ASP A 225 0.46 36.63 -11.37
C ASP A 225 -0.82 36.07 -10.71
N THR A 226 -1.55 35.19 -11.43
CA THR A 226 -2.72 34.50 -10.87
C THR A 226 -2.33 33.55 -9.74
N SER A 227 -1.23 32.80 -9.89
CA SER A 227 -0.73 31.95 -8.81
C SER A 227 -0.29 32.75 -7.59
N ASP A 228 0.35 33.91 -7.77
CA ASP A 228 0.80 34.75 -6.67
C ASP A 228 -0.40 35.30 -5.90
N GLU A 229 -1.45 35.72 -6.61
CA GLU A 229 -2.71 36.10 -5.97
C GLU A 229 -3.32 34.92 -5.18
N LEU A 230 -3.43 33.72 -5.77
CA LEU A 230 -3.93 32.54 -5.07
C LEU A 230 -3.12 32.23 -3.80
N ARG A 231 -1.79 32.31 -3.86
CA ARG A 231 -0.91 32.07 -2.69
C ARG A 231 -1.05 33.13 -1.61
N SER A 232 -1.48 34.34 -1.96
CA SER A 232 -1.73 35.41 -0.99
C SER A 232 -3.04 35.24 -0.22
N MET A 233 -3.95 34.40 -0.70
CA MET A 233 -5.26 34.15 -0.08
C MET A 233 -5.14 33.13 1.08
N PRO A 234 -5.58 33.47 2.31
CA PRO A 234 -5.44 32.57 3.47
C PRO A 234 -6.32 31.31 3.38
N ASN A 235 -7.34 31.33 2.53
CA ASN A 235 -8.27 30.22 2.28
C ASN A 235 -7.88 29.35 1.08
N VAL A 236 -6.74 29.61 0.42
CA VAL A 236 -6.30 28.87 -0.76
C VAL A 236 -4.94 28.23 -0.52
N GLN A 237 -4.82 26.95 -0.84
CA GLN A 237 -3.56 26.22 -0.82
C GLN A 237 -3.19 25.77 -2.23
N VAL A 238 -2.03 26.19 -2.73
CA VAL A 238 -1.50 25.80 -4.05
C VAL A 238 -0.39 24.79 -3.89
N LEU A 239 -0.70 23.53 -4.21
CA LEU A 239 0.18 22.37 -4.12
C LEU A 239 0.71 22.00 -5.52
N VAL A 240 1.89 22.50 -5.86
CA VAL A 240 2.64 22.08 -7.07
C VAL A 240 3.39 20.78 -6.79
N ARG A 241 3.95 20.16 -7.82
CA ARG A 241 4.63 18.85 -7.73
C ARG A 241 3.78 17.78 -7.06
N THR A 242 2.46 17.93 -7.13
CA THR A 242 1.47 17.15 -6.41
C THR A 242 0.51 16.50 -7.39
N THR A 243 0.63 15.19 -7.57
CA THR A 243 -0.23 14.45 -8.48
C THR A 243 -1.42 13.87 -7.72
N ALA A 244 -2.63 14.33 -8.01
CA ALA A 244 -3.84 13.63 -7.61
C ALA A 244 -3.94 12.31 -8.38
N PHE A 245 -3.78 11.18 -7.69
CA PHE A 245 -3.66 9.88 -8.32
C PHE A 245 -4.95 9.06 -8.30
N GLY A 246 -5.92 9.43 -7.45
CA GLY A 246 -7.07 8.59 -7.13
C GLY A 246 -8.25 9.40 -6.59
N TRP A 247 -9.47 8.99 -6.98
CA TRP A 247 -10.73 9.52 -6.44
C TRP A 247 -11.55 8.35 -5.90
N TYR A 248 -11.94 8.44 -4.63
CA TYR A 248 -12.54 7.37 -3.84
C TYR A 248 -13.88 7.82 -3.24
N ASP A 249 -14.59 6.89 -2.61
CA ASP A 249 -15.88 7.15 -1.98
C ASP A 249 -15.80 8.20 -0.87
N GLY A 250 -16.92 8.90 -0.64
CA GLY A 250 -16.98 10.04 0.29
C GLY A 250 -16.28 11.32 -0.22
N ASN A 251 -16.05 11.41 -1.54
CA ASN A 251 -15.32 12.52 -2.19
C ASN A 251 -13.90 12.70 -1.64
N VAL A 252 -13.21 11.57 -1.44
CA VAL A 252 -11.84 11.50 -0.94
C VAL A 252 -10.87 11.35 -2.11
N PHE A 253 -9.80 12.13 -2.11
CA PHE A 253 -8.75 12.09 -3.12
C PHE A 253 -7.42 11.69 -2.48
N GLY A 254 -6.70 10.84 -3.19
CA GLY A 254 -5.30 10.55 -2.89
C GLY A 254 -4.41 11.40 -3.79
N ALA A 255 -3.41 12.08 -3.21
CA ALA A 255 -2.38 12.78 -3.97
C ALA A 255 -0.97 12.52 -3.40
N VAL A 256 0.07 12.58 -4.23
CA VAL A 256 1.46 12.53 -3.77
C VAL A 256 2.18 13.79 -4.17
N GLU A 257 2.76 14.48 -3.19
CA GLU A 257 3.63 15.64 -3.36
C GLU A 257 5.09 15.19 -3.38
N ARG A 258 5.84 15.62 -4.39
CA ARG A 258 7.30 15.45 -4.48
C ARG A 258 7.99 16.60 -3.78
N VAL A 259 8.30 16.42 -2.50
CA VAL A 259 8.83 17.47 -1.62
C VAL A 259 10.32 17.73 -1.88
N GLN A 260 11.14 16.68 -2.06
CA GLN A 260 12.60 16.83 -2.20
C GLN A 260 13.23 16.03 -3.36
N LYS A 261 12.44 15.43 -4.25
CA LYS A 261 12.98 14.71 -5.44
C LYS A 261 13.63 15.62 -6.50
N HIS A 262 13.60 16.93 -6.29
CA HIS A 262 14.15 17.95 -7.18
C HIS A 262 15.38 18.65 -6.58
N VAL A 263 15.90 18.18 -5.43
CA VAL A 263 17.11 18.72 -4.80
C VAL A 263 18.22 17.68 -4.77
N ARG A 264 19.47 18.16 -4.74
CA ARG A 264 20.66 17.30 -4.70
C ARG A 264 20.80 16.53 -3.38
N GLU A 265 20.59 17.23 -2.26
CA GLU A 265 20.79 16.70 -0.91
C GLU A 265 19.50 16.92 -0.10
N PRO A 266 18.64 15.88 0.02
CA PRO A 266 17.44 15.97 0.84
C PRO A 266 17.78 16.27 2.30
N ALA A 267 17.05 17.20 2.91
CA ALA A 267 17.18 17.52 4.32
C ALA A 267 16.52 16.45 5.18
N ASN A 268 17.23 15.94 6.20
CA ASN A 268 16.77 14.84 7.05
C ASN A 268 15.48 15.13 7.85
N HIS A 269 15.11 16.40 8.02
CA HIS A 269 13.93 16.81 8.80
C HIS A 269 12.67 17.01 7.93
N LEU A 270 12.80 16.88 6.61
CA LEU A 270 11.69 16.95 5.65
C LEU A 270 11.50 15.59 4.98
N PRO A 271 10.27 15.20 4.63
CA PRO A 271 10.05 14.00 3.84
C PRO A 271 10.55 14.21 2.41
N VAL A 272 10.88 13.14 1.69
CA VAL A 272 11.15 13.22 0.24
C VAL A 272 9.86 13.26 -0.57
N GLU A 273 8.82 12.57 -0.10
CA GLU A 273 7.47 12.59 -0.65
C GLU A 273 6.43 12.59 0.48
N ARG A 274 5.31 13.26 0.21
CA ARG A 274 4.17 13.33 1.13
C ARG A 274 2.91 12.79 0.46
N LEU A 275 2.29 11.81 1.09
CA LEU A 275 1.00 11.26 0.70
C LEU A 275 -0.14 12.07 1.34
N TRP A 276 -0.94 12.70 0.51
CA TRP A 276 -2.12 13.46 0.92
C TRP A 276 -3.39 12.62 0.81
N ARG A 277 -4.18 12.61 1.88
CA ARG A 277 -5.62 12.26 1.85
C ARG A 277 -6.43 13.55 1.95
N ILE A 278 -7.08 13.93 0.85
CA ILE A 278 -7.85 15.17 0.76
C ILE A 278 -9.34 14.82 0.73
N VAL A 279 -10.11 15.33 1.70
CA VAL A 279 -11.57 15.21 1.71
C VAL A 279 -12.16 16.52 1.20
N ALA A 280 -12.85 16.48 0.06
CA ALA A 280 -13.36 17.69 -0.58
C ALA A 280 -14.89 17.75 -0.49
N GLY A 281 -15.45 18.93 -0.22
CA GLY A 281 -16.90 19.16 -0.36
C GLY A 281 -17.34 18.97 -1.82
N LYS A 282 -16.61 19.62 -2.72
CA LYS A 282 -16.73 19.52 -4.19
C LYS A 282 -15.35 19.42 -4.83
N ALA A 283 -15.30 18.89 -6.04
CA ALA A 283 -14.07 18.83 -6.81
C ALA A 283 -14.31 19.26 -8.26
N LEU A 284 -13.29 19.85 -8.88
CA LEU A 284 -13.27 20.20 -10.29
C LEU A 284 -12.06 19.56 -10.96
N LEU A 285 -12.32 18.71 -11.95
CA LEU A 285 -11.31 18.11 -12.80
C LEU A 285 -10.97 19.05 -13.96
N ALA A 286 -9.82 19.72 -13.86
CA ALA A 286 -9.26 20.63 -14.86
C ALA A 286 -7.93 20.08 -15.42
N THR A 287 -7.87 18.76 -15.60
CA THR A 287 -6.65 18.00 -15.97
C THR A 287 -6.24 18.16 -17.43
N GLY A 288 -7.02 18.83 -18.27
CA GLY A 288 -6.69 19.04 -19.68
C GLY A 288 -6.88 17.79 -20.55
N ALA A 289 -6.14 17.73 -21.66
CA ALA A 289 -6.19 16.65 -22.64
C ALA A 289 -4.76 16.28 -23.09
N GLU A 290 -4.52 14.99 -23.31
CA GLU A 290 -3.25 14.51 -23.90
C GLU A 290 -3.33 14.59 -25.42
N GLU A 291 -2.22 14.92 -26.07
CA GLU A 291 -2.16 14.88 -27.52
C GLU A 291 -2.02 13.42 -28.00
N ARG A 292 -2.81 13.04 -29.01
CA ARG A 292 -2.87 11.69 -29.56
C ARG A 292 -1.80 11.47 -30.62
N PRO A 293 -0.96 10.43 -30.51
CA PRO A 293 0.03 10.10 -31.53
C PRO A 293 -0.59 9.63 -32.85
N LEU A 294 0.16 9.77 -33.95
CA LEU A 294 -0.18 9.22 -35.26
C LEU A 294 0.54 7.89 -35.52
N VAL A 295 -0.16 6.93 -36.13
CA VAL A 295 0.33 5.56 -36.37
C VAL A 295 0.83 5.40 -37.81
N PHE A 296 2.12 5.65 -38.03
CA PHE A 296 2.81 5.55 -39.33
C PHE A 296 4.14 4.80 -39.23
N GLY A 297 4.72 4.41 -40.37
CA GLY A 297 5.97 3.64 -40.39
C GLY A 297 7.14 4.39 -39.78
N GLY A 298 7.76 3.83 -38.75
CA GLY A 298 8.93 4.42 -38.09
C GLY A 298 8.62 5.60 -37.17
N ASN A 299 7.39 5.68 -36.66
CA ASN A 299 6.95 6.72 -35.73
C ASN A 299 7.62 6.67 -34.35
N ASP A 300 8.46 5.66 -34.06
CA ASP A 300 9.19 5.51 -32.81
C ASP A 300 10.64 6.04 -32.84
N ARG A 301 11.12 6.46 -34.02
CA ARG A 301 12.52 6.90 -34.20
C ARG A 301 12.82 8.16 -33.38
N PRO A 302 14.01 8.29 -32.76
CA PRO A 302 14.39 9.49 -32.03
C PRO A 302 14.35 10.73 -32.95
N GLY A 303 13.77 11.82 -32.46
CA GLY A 303 13.48 13.04 -33.23
C GLY A 303 12.03 13.13 -33.73
N VAL A 304 11.29 12.02 -33.70
CA VAL A 304 9.82 12.05 -33.82
C VAL A 304 9.23 12.34 -32.43
N MET A 305 8.36 13.35 -32.34
CA MET A 305 7.72 13.75 -31.07
C MET A 305 6.35 14.40 -31.28
N MET A 306 5.58 14.52 -30.22
CA MET A 306 4.28 15.20 -30.22
C MET A 306 4.45 16.70 -30.53
N ALA A 307 3.51 17.29 -31.28
CA ALA A 307 3.59 18.70 -31.65
C ALA A 307 3.49 19.63 -30.42
N GLY A 308 2.63 19.31 -29.47
CA GLY A 308 2.56 20.00 -28.17
C GLY A 308 3.86 19.86 -27.36
N ALA A 309 4.59 18.75 -27.50
CA ALA A 309 5.88 18.59 -26.87
C ALA A 309 6.97 19.45 -27.54
N MET A 310 7.01 19.50 -28.87
CA MET A 310 7.88 20.46 -29.59
C MET A 310 7.61 21.89 -29.15
N ARG A 311 6.33 22.27 -29.04
CA ARG A 311 5.89 23.58 -28.57
C ARG A 311 6.40 23.86 -27.15
N ALA A 312 6.27 22.90 -26.24
CA ALA A 312 6.77 23.02 -24.88
C ALA A 312 8.30 23.19 -24.82
N TYR A 313 9.06 22.35 -25.52
CA TYR A 313 10.52 22.49 -25.58
C TYR A 313 10.94 23.84 -26.16
N LEU A 314 10.26 24.32 -27.19
CA LEU A 314 10.53 25.61 -27.82
C LEU A 314 10.24 26.79 -26.88
N ASN A 315 9.02 26.88 -26.36
CA ASN A 315 8.53 28.08 -25.68
C ASN A 315 8.84 28.06 -24.18
N ARG A 316 8.63 26.92 -23.50
CA ARG A 316 8.87 26.79 -22.06
C ARG A 316 10.35 26.61 -21.74
N TYR A 317 11.10 25.85 -22.53
CA TYR A 317 12.50 25.53 -22.21
C TYR A 317 13.52 26.25 -23.11
N GLY A 318 13.07 26.94 -24.17
CA GLY A 318 13.97 27.64 -25.08
C GLY A 318 14.90 26.69 -25.85
N VAL A 319 14.43 25.48 -26.18
CA VAL A 319 15.18 24.43 -26.89
C VAL A 319 14.54 24.17 -28.24
N ALA A 320 15.31 24.29 -29.32
CA ALA A 320 14.89 23.87 -30.65
C ALA A 320 14.80 22.32 -30.69
N PRO A 321 13.64 21.72 -30.95
CA PRO A 321 13.51 20.25 -30.98
C PRO A 321 14.22 19.59 -32.18
N GLY A 322 14.57 20.41 -33.18
CA GLY A 322 15.29 20.08 -34.41
C GLY A 322 15.71 21.38 -35.10
N ARG A 323 16.61 21.31 -36.07
CA ARG A 323 17.02 22.47 -36.89
C ARG A 323 16.18 22.62 -38.13
N THR A 324 15.82 21.49 -38.72
CA THR A 324 15.06 21.36 -39.95
C THR A 324 13.89 20.41 -39.73
N PRO A 325 12.93 20.75 -38.84
CA PRO A 325 11.80 19.89 -38.54
C PRO A 325 10.77 19.88 -39.67
N ALA A 326 10.00 18.81 -39.76
CA ALA A 326 8.71 18.79 -40.46
C ALA A 326 7.56 18.56 -39.47
N ILE A 327 6.34 18.85 -39.90
CA ILE A 327 5.13 18.68 -39.09
C ILE A 327 4.15 17.79 -39.86
N PHE A 328 3.66 16.74 -39.21
CA PHE A 328 2.55 15.91 -39.71
C PHE A 328 1.30 16.17 -38.88
N THR A 329 0.27 16.72 -39.50
CA THR A 329 -0.92 17.20 -38.78
C THR A 329 -2.25 16.68 -39.33
N THR A 330 -3.23 16.57 -38.42
CA THR A 330 -4.64 16.33 -38.70
C THR A 330 -5.54 17.48 -38.21
N ASN A 331 -4.95 18.54 -37.66
CA ASN A 331 -5.67 19.67 -37.06
C ASN A 331 -4.84 20.96 -37.11
N ASP A 332 -5.41 22.08 -36.66
CA ASP A 332 -4.80 23.40 -36.85
C ASP A 332 -3.59 23.68 -35.95
N THR A 333 -3.40 22.91 -34.88
CA THR A 333 -2.26 23.11 -33.95
C THR A 333 -0.90 22.89 -34.62
N GLY A 334 -0.84 22.08 -35.69
CA GLY A 334 0.37 21.92 -36.50
C GLY A 334 0.81 23.20 -37.20
N TYR A 335 -0.13 24.04 -37.63
CA TYR A 335 0.18 25.32 -38.27
C TYR A 335 0.66 26.35 -37.25
N ALA A 336 0.02 26.41 -36.08
CA ALA A 336 0.45 27.25 -34.97
C ALA A 336 1.89 26.90 -34.54
N LEU A 337 2.21 25.60 -34.41
CA LEU A 337 3.58 25.17 -34.12
C LEU A 337 4.58 25.60 -35.20
N ALA A 338 4.22 25.47 -36.49
CA ALA A 338 5.09 25.89 -37.58
C ALA A 338 5.40 27.39 -37.52
N GLN A 339 4.39 28.23 -37.30
CA GLN A 339 4.58 29.68 -37.15
C GLN A 339 5.48 30.01 -35.96
N GLU A 340 5.30 29.34 -34.83
CA GLU A 340 6.12 29.55 -33.63
C GLU A 340 7.58 29.12 -33.83
N LEU A 341 7.81 27.98 -34.49
CA LEU A 341 9.14 27.49 -34.86
C LEU A 341 9.85 28.48 -35.80
N GLU A 342 9.18 28.93 -36.86
CA GLU A 342 9.72 29.91 -37.80
C GLU A 342 10.01 31.25 -37.11
N ALA A 343 9.12 31.72 -36.23
CA ALA A 343 9.31 32.93 -35.42
C ALA A 343 10.46 32.80 -34.40
N ALA A 344 10.84 31.58 -34.03
CA ALA A 344 12.02 31.29 -33.22
C ALA A 344 13.30 31.12 -34.05
N GLY A 345 13.21 31.21 -35.38
CA GLY A 345 14.34 31.07 -36.31
C GLY A 345 14.68 29.62 -36.67
N VAL A 346 13.78 28.66 -36.43
CA VAL A 346 13.91 27.26 -36.85
C VAL A 346 13.41 27.12 -38.29
N ASP A 347 14.14 26.37 -39.13
CA ASP A 347 13.83 26.20 -40.55
C ASP A 347 12.84 25.05 -40.77
N VAL A 348 11.54 25.34 -40.72
CA VAL A 348 10.51 24.31 -40.90
C VAL A 348 10.45 23.89 -42.37
N VAL A 349 10.80 22.64 -42.65
CA VAL A 349 10.97 22.14 -44.03
C VAL A 349 9.62 21.95 -44.72
N ALA A 350 8.67 21.30 -44.02
CA ALA A 350 7.37 20.99 -44.60
C ALA A 350 6.28 20.83 -43.53
N ILE A 351 5.05 21.20 -43.90
CA ILE A 351 3.82 20.86 -43.19
C ILE A 351 3.06 19.86 -44.06
N VAL A 352 2.93 18.64 -43.55
CA VAL A 352 2.16 17.55 -44.17
C VAL A 352 0.80 17.52 -43.49
N ASP A 353 -0.24 17.99 -44.18
CA ASP A 353 -1.61 17.99 -43.67
C ASP A 353 -2.41 16.90 -44.37
N SER A 354 -3.01 16.01 -43.58
CA SER A 354 -3.83 14.92 -44.11
C SER A 354 -5.18 15.41 -44.66
N ARG A 355 -5.56 16.67 -44.40
CA ARG A 355 -6.88 17.23 -44.75
C ARG A 355 -6.93 17.80 -46.17
N PRO A 356 -8.09 17.70 -46.84
CA PRO A 356 -8.32 18.28 -48.18
C PRO A 356 -8.48 19.81 -48.18
N ALA A 357 -9.17 20.35 -47.16
CA ALA A 357 -9.46 21.77 -47.06
C ALA A 357 -9.17 22.26 -45.63
N ALA A 358 -7.90 22.44 -45.27
CA ALA A 358 -7.56 23.21 -44.09
C ALA A 358 -7.88 24.68 -44.38
N GLY A 359 -8.89 25.26 -43.70
CA GLY A 359 -9.28 26.67 -43.85
C GLY A 359 -8.24 27.68 -43.31
N VAL A 360 -7.00 27.23 -43.05
CA VAL A 360 -5.92 28.00 -42.44
C VAL A 360 -5.11 28.72 -43.52
N ASP A 361 -5.04 30.05 -43.42
CA ASP A 361 -4.17 30.93 -44.22
C ASP A 361 -2.73 30.91 -43.65
N TYR A 362 -1.96 29.87 -43.99
CA TYR A 362 -0.58 29.76 -43.55
C TYR A 362 0.34 30.70 -44.34
N ARG A 363 0.92 31.70 -43.66
CA ARG A 363 1.82 32.72 -44.25
C ARG A 363 3.31 32.48 -43.98
N GLY A 364 3.67 31.30 -43.48
CA GLY A 364 5.06 30.94 -43.19
C GLY A 364 5.84 30.47 -44.43
N LYS A 365 7.10 30.06 -44.20
CA LYS A 365 8.05 29.62 -45.25
C LYS A 365 7.96 28.12 -45.58
N ALA A 366 7.48 27.31 -44.65
CA ALA A 366 7.41 25.86 -44.79
C ALA A 366 6.63 25.41 -46.04
N ARG A 367 7.13 24.36 -46.72
CA ARG A 367 6.42 23.75 -47.84
C ARG A 367 5.13 23.09 -47.35
N LEU A 368 3.98 23.60 -47.79
CA LEU A 368 2.69 23.01 -47.46
C LEU A 368 2.33 21.87 -48.43
N VAL A 369 2.13 20.67 -47.89
CA VAL A 369 1.70 19.48 -48.64
C VAL A 369 0.37 19.01 -48.06
N ARG A 370 -0.74 19.41 -48.70
CA ARG A 370 -2.12 19.05 -48.29
C ARG A 370 -2.51 17.68 -48.82
N GLU A 371 -3.58 17.08 -48.31
CA GLU A 371 -4.03 15.74 -48.71
C GLU A 371 -2.89 14.70 -48.72
N ALA A 372 -2.00 14.81 -47.74
CA ALA A 372 -0.77 14.03 -47.69
C ALA A 372 -0.58 13.38 -46.33
N VAL A 373 0.11 12.26 -46.33
CA VAL A 373 0.39 11.49 -45.12
C VAL A 373 1.85 11.10 -45.06
N VAL A 374 2.45 11.20 -43.89
CA VAL A 374 3.75 10.58 -43.64
C VAL A 374 3.53 9.07 -43.52
N CYS A 375 4.13 8.28 -44.40
CA CYS A 375 3.96 6.82 -44.45
C CYS A 375 5.20 6.06 -43.97
N GLY A 376 6.35 6.72 -43.87
CA GLY A 376 7.61 6.16 -43.44
C GLY A 376 8.58 7.21 -42.91
N THR A 377 9.60 6.78 -42.19
CA THR A 377 10.74 7.62 -41.79
C THR A 377 12.04 6.88 -42.10
N LYS A 378 13.15 7.63 -42.24
CA LYS A 378 14.51 7.10 -42.45
C LYS A 378 15.42 7.58 -41.33
N GLY A 379 16.49 6.82 -41.08
CA GLY A 379 17.47 7.11 -40.04
C GLY A 379 17.66 5.94 -39.07
N GLY A 380 18.84 5.91 -38.44
CA GLY A 380 19.24 4.87 -37.49
C GLY A 380 19.01 5.32 -36.05
N LYS A 381 19.96 6.09 -35.50
CA LYS A 381 19.92 6.58 -34.10
C LYS A 381 19.08 7.85 -33.91
N ALA A 382 18.74 8.52 -35.00
CA ALA A 382 17.83 9.65 -35.07
C ALA A 382 17.21 9.66 -36.47
N ILE A 383 16.10 10.37 -36.63
CA ILE A 383 15.49 10.59 -37.94
C ILE A 383 16.40 11.42 -38.84
N SER A 384 16.41 11.11 -40.14
CA SER A 384 17.17 11.83 -41.16
C SER A 384 16.32 12.23 -42.38
N ALA A 385 15.15 11.61 -42.55
CA ALA A 385 14.18 11.95 -43.58
C ALA A 385 12.80 11.37 -43.25
N ILE A 386 11.76 11.93 -43.88
CA ILE A 386 10.39 11.40 -43.89
C ILE A 386 10.01 10.98 -45.31
N GLU A 387 9.12 10.00 -45.41
CA GLU A 387 8.48 9.57 -46.66
C GLU A 387 7.03 10.04 -46.66
N VAL A 388 6.69 10.89 -47.62
CA VAL A 388 5.37 11.53 -47.74
C VAL A 388 4.65 10.93 -48.93
N HIS A 389 3.44 10.43 -48.71
CA HIS A 389 2.55 9.94 -49.75
C HIS A 389 1.50 11.00 -50.09
N HIS A 390 1.43 11.39 -51.37
CA HIS A 390 0.50 12.36 -51.90
C HIS A 390 0.23 12.09 -53.40
N GLY A 391 -1.02 12.20 -53.85
CA GLY A 391 -1.38 12.04 -55.27
C GLY A 391 -0.95 10.71 -55.91
N GLY A 392 -0.94 9.62 -55.14
CA GLY A 392 -0.50 8.29 -55.59
C GLY A 392 1.01 8.11 -55.71
N ARG A 393 1.82 9.10 -55.33
CA ARG A 393 3.29 9.05 -55.34
C ARG A 393 3.85 9.16 -53.92
N THR A 394 5.05 8.65 -53.72
CA THR A 394 5.80 8.81 -52.46
C THR A 394 7.08 9.57 -52.73
N GLU A 395 7.29 10.69 -52.02
CA GLU A 395 8.52 11.47 -52.04
C GLU A 395 9.28 11.33 -50.71
N THR A 396 10.59 11.54 -50.73
CA THR A 396 11.43 11.58 -49.50
C THR A 396 11.87 13.02 -49.25
N ILE A 397 11.66 13.52 -48.03
CA ILE A 397 12.04 14.87 -47.60
C ILE A 397 13.05 14.74 -46.46
N ALA A 398 14.22 15.37 -46.59
CA ALA A 398 15.25 15.37 -45.56
C ALA A 398 14.83 16.26 -44.37
N VAL A 399 14.90 15.71 -43.16
CA VAL A 399 14.52 16.39 -41.90
C VAL A 399 15.36 15.83 -40.74
N ASP A 400 15.47 16.58 -39.65
CA ASP A 400 16.15 16.12 -38.42
C ASP A 400 15.20 15.94 -37.22
N ALA A 401 13.95 16.35 -37.37
CA ALA A 401 12.87 16.11 -36.42
C ALA A 401 11.51 16.05 -37.13
N LEU A 402 10.52 15.40 -36.51
CA LEU A 402 9.15 15.33 -37.00
C LEU A 402 8.16 15.54 -35.85
N ALA A 403 7.33 16.57 -35.95
CA ALA A 403 6.20 16.78 -35.05
C ALA A 403 4.99 15.97 -35.53
N MET A 404 4.24 15.37 -34.62
CA MET A 404 2.93 14.79 -34.92
C MET A 404 1.80 15.45 -34.13
N ALA A 405 0.79 15.91 -34.85
CA ALA A 405 -0.43 16.51 -34.30
C ALA A 405 -1.65 15.68 -34.70
N GLY A 406 -1.99 14.68 -33.88
CA GLY A 406 -3.04 13.68 -34.18
C GLY A 406 -4.41 13.93 -33.54
N GLY A 407 -4.57 15.05 -32.83
CA GLY A 407 -5.76 15.41 -32.05
C GLY A 407 -5.53 15.25 -30.55
N PHE A 408 -6.58 15.38 -29.75
CA PHE A 408 -6.49 15.39 -28.28
C PHE A 408 -7.48 14.42 -27.64
N ASP A 409 -7.05 13.75 -26.58
CA ASP A 409 -7.84 12.82 -25.77
C ASP A 409 -7.97 13.40 -24.33
N PRO A 410 -9.19 13.72 -23.86
CA PRO A 410 -9.41 14.27 -22.52
C PRO A 410 -8.86 13.41 -21.37
N ILE A 411 -8.23 14.03 -20.37
CA ILE A 411 -7.65 13.33 -19.21
C ILE A 411 -8.74 13.07 -18.15
N ILE A 412 -9.57 12.06 -18.39
CA ILE A 412 -10.74 11.73 -17.56
C ILE A 412 -10.51 10.62 -16.52
N HIS A 413 -9.25 10.22 -16.32
CA HIS A 413 -8.85 9.06 -15.50
C HIS A 413 -9.53 9.05 -14.12
N LEU A 414 -9.45 10.17 -13.39
CA LEU A 414 -10.00 10.29 -12.04
C LEU A 414 -11.53 10.11 -12.04
N ALA A 415 -12.24 10.69 -13.01
CA ALA A 415 -13.69 10.57 -13.13
C ALA A 415 -14.15 9.11 -13.34
N CYS A 416 -13.27 8.24 -13.86
CA CYS A 416 -13.56 6.83 -14.11
C CYS A 416 -13.21 5.90 -12.92
N HIS A 417 -12.52 6.38 -11.86
CA HIS A 417 -12.03 5.51 -10.77
C HIS A 417 -13.13 4.86 -9.92
N ARG A 418 -14.34 5.43 -9.91
CA ARG A 418 -15.50 4.93 -9.15
C ARG A 418 -16.45 4.08 -10.00
N GLY A 419 -15.93 3.44 -11.05
CA GLY A 419 -16.68 2.51 -11.91
C GLY A 419 -17.49 3.18 -13.03
N GLY A 420 -17.49 4.50 -13.12
CA GLY A 420 -18.09 5.22 -14.24
C GLY A 420 -17.38 4.88 -15.55
N LYS A 421 -18.16 4.55 -16.59
CA LYS A 421 -17.63 4.24 -17.92
C LYS A 421 -17.58 5.50 -18.78
N PRO A 422 -16.46 5.78 -19.47
CA PRO A 422 -16.38 6.92 -20.37
C PRO A 422 -17.28 6.74 -21.59
N VAL A 423 -17.68 7.86 -22.19
CA VAL A 423 -18.64 7.89 -23.31
C VAL A 423 -17.96 8.42 -24.56
N TRP A 424 -18.02 7.68 -25.67
CA TRP A 424 -17.48 8.14 -26.94
C TRP A 424 -18.31 9.28 -27.52
N SER A 425 -17.66 10.39 -27.88
CA SER A 425 -18.27 11.48 -28.64
C SER A 425 -17.74 11.47 -30.08
N ALA A 426 -18.63 11.27 -31.05
CA ALA A 426 -18.28 11.34 -32.48
C ALA A 426 -17.92 12.77 -32.91
N GLU A 427 -18.56 13.78 -32.33
CA GLU A 427 -18.31 15.20 -32.62
C GLU A 427 -16.91 15.61 -32.16
N LYS A 428 -16.52 15.24 -30.93
CA LYS A 428 -15.19 15.55 -30.37
C LYS A 428 -14.13 14.52 -30.76
N ALA A 429 -14.55 13.41 -31.36
CA ALA A 429 -13.71 12.28 -31.75
C ALA A 429 -12.81 11.75 -30.61
N ALA A 430 -13.36 11.70 -29.40
CA ALA A 430 -12.69 11.33 -28.17
C ALA A 430 -13.66 10.72 -27.15
N PHE A 431 -13.11 10.05 -26.13
CA PHE A 431 -13.87 9.60 -24.97
C PHE A 431 -14.02 10.72 -23.95
N LEU A 432 -15.26 10.98 -23.53
CA LEU A 432 -15.64 11.95 -22.51
C LEU A 432 -15.86 11.27 -21.15
N ALA A 433 -15.82 12.08 -20.09
CA ALA A 433 -16.07 11.60 -18.74
C ALA A 433 -17.45 10.93 -18.60
N PRO A 434 -17.60 9.97 -17.68
CA PRO A 434 -18.89 9.35 -17.39
C PRO A 434 -19.95 10.39 -17.00
N GLY A 435 -21.22 10.13 -17.31
CA GLY A 435 -22.32 10.95 -16.81
C GLY A 435 -22.53 10.79 -15.30
N SER A 436 -23.14 11.81 -14.66
CA SER A 436 -23.58 11.79 -13.24
C SER A 436 -22.47 11.60 -12.19
N LEU A 437 -21.43 12.42 -12.25
CA LEU A 437 -20.33 12.46 -11.29
C LEU A 437 -20.73 13.22 -10.00
N LYS A 438 -21.28 12.52 -9.01
CA LYS A 438 -21.66 13.14 -7.73
C LYS A 438 -20.42 13.67 -6.99
N GLY A 439 -20.34 15.00 -6.84
CA GLY A 439 -19.28 15.69 -6.09
C GLY A 439 -18.04 16.07 -6.91
N LEU A 440 -18.00 15.72 -8.20
CA LEU A 440 -16.90 16.04 -9.11
C LEU A 440 -17.46 16.62 -10.42
N GLU A 441 -17.08 17.84 -10.76
CA GLU A 441 -17.32 18.42 -12.08
C GLU A 441 -16.08 18.30 -12.97
N VAL A 442 -16.27 18.45 -14.28
CA VAL A 442 -15.20 18.40 -15.28
C VAL A 442 -15.27 19.65 -16.14
N ALA A 443 -14.14 20.28 -16.44
CA ALA A 443 -14.08 21.52 -17.22
C ALA A 443 -12.84 21.60 -18.10
N GLY A 444 -12.86 22.50 -19.09
CA GLY A 444 -11.74 22.77 -19.97
C GLY A 444 -11.41 21.59 -20.88
N GLY A 445 -10.14 21.37 -21.16
CA GLY A 445 -9.70 20.25 -22.02
C GLY A 445 -10.17 18.86 -21.53
N ALA A 446 -10.38 18.68 -20.22
CA ALA A 446 -10.91 17.44 -19.67
C ALA A 446 -12.39 17.21 -20.02
N ALA A 447 -13.13 18.29 -20.31
CA ALA A 447 -14.49 18.27 -20.86
C ALA A 447 -14.51 18.33 -22.40
N ALA A 448 -13.34 18.23 -23.05
CA ALA A 448 -13.13 18.46 -24.49
C ALA A 448 -13.51 19.88 -24.97
N THR A 449 -13.46 20.88 -24.07
CA THR A 449 -13.56 22.29 -24.44
C THR A 449 -12.27 22.72 -25.13
N THR A 450 -12.41 23.26 -26.33
CA THR A 450 -11.30 23.73 -27.16
C THR A 450 -11.19 25.24 -27.10
N GLY A 451 -9.95 25.73 -27.01
CA GLY A 451 -9.67 27.15 -26.99
C GLY A 451 -9.42 27.72 -25.60
N LEU A 452 -8.52 28.68 -25.52
CA LEU A 452 -8.02 29.28 -24.29
C LEU A 452 -9.09 30.14 -23.60
N ALA A 453 -9.75 31.05 -24.32
CA ALA A 453 -10.80 31.89 -23.74
C ALA A 453 -11.97 31.05 -23.22
N ALA A 454 -12.37 30.02 -23.98
CA ALA A 454 -13.41 29.08 -23.59
C ALA A 454 -13.01 28.27 -22.34
N CYS A 455 -11.77 27.79 -22.26
CA CYS A 455 -11.25 27.07 -21.09
C CYS A 455 -11.21 27.92 -19.82
N LEU A 456 -10.81 29.20 -19.93
CA LEU A 456 -10.81 30.15 -18.81
C LEU A 456 -12.24 30.45 -18.34
N GLY A 457 -13.13 30.78 -19.27
CA GLY A 457 -14.52 31.10 -18.97
C GLY A 457 -15.29 29.92 -18.38
N GLU A 458 -15.09 28.71 -18.89
CA GLU A 458 -15.74 27.52 -18.34
C GLU A 458 -15.25 27.21 -16.92
N GLY A 459 -13.94 27.31 -16.66
CA GLY A 459 -13.39 27.09 -15.32
C GLY A 459 -14.00 28.03 -14.27
N ALA A 460 -14.06 29.33 -14.60
CA ALA A 460 -14.73 30.33 -13.80
C ALA A 460 -16.22 30.03 -13.56
N ALA A 461 -16.98 29.76 -14.63
CA ALA A 461 -18.43 29.51 -14.52
C ALA A 461 -18.75 28.26 -13.69
N ARG A 462 -17.93 27.21 -13.80
CA ARG A 462 -18.08 25.97 -13.02
C ARG A 462 -17.79 26.20 -11.54
N ALA A 463 -16.72 26.95 -11.24
CA ALA A 463 -16.42 27.34 -9.87
C ALA A 463 -17.53 28.20 -9.25
N GLU A 464 -18.07 29.16 -9.99
CA GLU A 464 -19.20 29.98 -9.54
C GLU A 464 -20.43 29.11 -9.21
N ALA A 465 -20.78 28.16 -10.08
CA ALA A 465 -21.89 27.23 -9.82
C ALA A 465 -21.66 26.40 -8.55
N ILE A 466 -20.46 25.86 -8.38
CA ILE A 466 -20.05 25.09 -7.20
C ILE A 466 -20.13 25.93 -5.92
N VAL A 467 -19.58 27.15 -5.94
CA VAL A 467 -19.59 28.07 -4.79
C VAL A 467 -21.02 28.43 -4.39
N ARG A 468 -21.90 28.68 -5.36
CA ARG A 468 -23.32 28.91 -5.10
C ARG A 468 -24.01 27.69 -4.49
N GLU A 469 -23.69 26.48 -4.97
CA GLU A 469 -24.21 25.23 -4.39
C GLU A 469 -23.73 25.04 -2.94
N LEU A 470 -22.50 25.46 -2.63
CA LEU A 470 -21.94 25.46 -1.28
C LEU A 470 -22.55 26.56 -0.37
N GLY A 471 -23.44 27.41 -0.90
CA GLY A 471 -24.09 28.49 -0.15
C GLY A 471 -23.19 29.70 0.13
N LEU A 472 -22.10 29.86 -0.62
CA LEU A 472 -21.16 30.97 -0.47
C LEU A 472 -21.51 32.14 -1.41
N PRO A 473 -21.28 33.40 -0.98
CA PRO A 473 -21.48 34.55 -1.86
C PRO A 473 -20.42 34.57 -2.96
N CYS A 474 -20.85 34.60 -4.22
CA CYS A 474 -19.94 34.67 -5.36
C CYS A 474 -19.96 36.09 -5.96
N PRO A 475 -18.83 36.83 -5.93
CA PRO A 475 -18.69 38.06 -6.70
C PRO A 475 -18.83 37.79 -8.21
N PRO A 476 -19.20 38.80 -9.02
CA PRO A 476 -19.19 38.67 -10.47
C PRO A 476 -17.81 38.25 -10.99
N VAL A 477 -17.77 37.21 -11.83
CA VAL A 477 -16.52 36.75 -12.42
C VAL A 477 -16.06 37.75 -13.49
N ALA A 478 -14.82 38.23 -13.36
CA ALA A 478 -14.21 39.08 -14.38
C ALA A 478 -14.02 38.31 -15.68
N VAL A 479 -14.40 38.93 -16.80
CA VAL A 479 -14.17 38.38 -18.14
C VAL A 479 -12.69 38.56 -18.49
N VAL A 480 -11.98 37.44 -18.67
CA VAL A 480 -10.58 37.44 -19.11
C VAL A 480 -10.53 37.56 -20.64
N LYS A 481 -9.77 38.53 -21.15
CA LYS A 481 -9.65 38.78 -22.59
C LYS A 481 -8.41 38.08 -23.16
N VAL A 482 -8.62 37.24 -24.17
CA VAL A 482 -7.54 36.66 -25.00
C VAL A 482 -7.48 37.45 -26.31
N GLU A 483 -6.33 38.07 -26.59
CA GLU A 483 -6.21 39.08 -27.66
C GLU A 483 -6.10 38.49 -29.08
N SER A 484 -5.59 37.27 -29.18
CA SER A 484 -5.46 36.54 -30.45
C SER A 484 -5.70 35.05 -30.20
N GLU A 485 -6.84 34.55 -30.67
CA GLU A 485 -7.15 33.13 -30.63
C GLU A 485 -7.73 32.69 -31.97
N GLU A 486 -7.05 31.78 -32.65
CA GLU A 486 -7.61 31.08 -33.80
C GLU A 486 -8.33 29.81 -33.31
N GLY A 487 -9.52 29.55 -33.84
CA GLY A 487 -10.27 28.34 -33.51
C GLY A 487 -9.51 27.08 -33.94
N ILE A 488 -9.54 26.04 -33.10
CA ILE A 488 -8.92 24.74 -33.45
C ILE A 488 -9.95 23.90 -34.19
N HIS A 489 -9.77 23.72 -35.50
CA HIS A 489 -10.53 22.74 -36.27
C HIS A 489 -9.73 21.43 -36.39
N SER A 490 -10.37 20.32 -36.03
CA SER A 490 -9.81 18.97 -36.17
C SER A 490 -10.55 18.20 -37.25
N ALA A 491 -9.83 17.39 -38.03
CA ALA A 491 -10.45 16.36 -38.86
C ALA A 491 -10.77 15.10 -38.05
N ALA A 492 -11.47 14.17 -38.70
CA ALA A 492 -11.69 12.83 -38.17
C ALA A 492 -10.36 12.13 -37.84
N PRO A 493 -10.31 11.28 -36.79
CA PRO A 493 -9.09 10.60 -36.39
C PRO A 493 -8.49 9.74 -37.50
N LEU A 494 -7.18 9.89 -37.71
CA LEU A 494 -6.42 9.11 -38.67
C LEU A 494 -5.80 7.87 -37.97
N TRP A 495 -6.58 6.80 -37.85
CA TRP A 495 -6.17 5.60 -37.08
C TRP A 495 -5.00 4.82 -37.70
N SER A 496 -4.89 4.80 -39.03
CA SER A 496 -3.77 4.14 -39.72
C SER A 496 -3.53 4.70 -41.12
N ILE A 497 -2.26 4.70 -41.53
CA ILE A 497 -1.83 5.14 -42.87
C ILE A 497 -1.83 3.94 -43.84
N PRO A 498 -2.34 4.09 -45.08
CA PRO A 498 -2.24 3.04 -46.08
C PRO A 498 -0.79 2.81 -46.54
N GLY A 499 -0.46 1.58 -46.91
CA GLY A 499 0.83 1.25 -47.56
C GLY A 499 2.08 1.24 -46.65
N ILE A 500 1.90 1.25 -45.32
CA ILE A 500 3.02 1.19 -44.35
C ILE A 500 3.86 -0.09 -44.56
N LYS A 501 5.18 0.09 -44.76
CA LYS A 501 6.16 -1.01 -44.86
C LYS A 501 6.94 -1.25 -43.55
N ASP A 502 7.36 -0.17 -42.88
CA ASP A 502 8.08 -0.22 -41.61
C ASP A 502 7.13 -0.50 -40.41
N LYS A 503 7.66 -0.68 -39.20
CA LYS A 503 6.83 -0.85 -37.99
C LYS A 503 6.14 0.47 -37.63
N ALA A 504 4.81 0.43 -37.44
CA ALA A 504 4.02 1.56 -36.97
C ALA A 504 3.50 1.28 -35.56
N PHE A 505 4.11 1.92 -34.57
CA PHE A 505 3.85 1.68 -33.16
C PHE A 505 2.54 2.32 -32.71
N VAL A 506 1.82 1.58 -31.86
CA VAL A 506 0.59 2.01 -31.18
C VAL A 506 0.90 2.18 -29.70
N ASP A 507 1.59 1.21 -29.10
CA ASP A 507 2.15 1.30 -27.76
C ASP A 507 3.67 1.36 -27.85
N PHE A 508 4.22 2.51 -27.50
CA PHE A 508 5.63 2.77 -27.60
C PHE A 508 6.42 1.94 -26.58
N GLN A 509 6.00 1.90 -25.31
CA GLN A 509 6.81 1.34 -24.25
C GLN A 509 6.83 -0.20 -24.30
N ASN A 510 5.69 -0.83 -24.60
CA ASN A 510 5.57 -2.29 -24.73
C ASN A 510 5.85 -2.82 -26.14
N ASP A 511 6.30 -1.96 -27.06
CA ASP A 511 6.65 -2.34 -28.44
C ASP A 511 5.48 -2.95 -29.24
N VAL A 512 4.24 -2.50 -28.99
CA VAL A 512 3.05 -2.98 -29.72
C VAL A 512 2.84 -2.15 -30.98
N HIS A 513 2.76 -2.81 -32.13
CA HIS A 513 2.57 -2.14 -33.42
C HIS A 513 1.27 -2.55 -34.11
N LEU A 514 0.88 -1.78 -35.14
CA LEU A 514 -0.37 -1.93 -35.92
C LEU A 514 -0.72 -3.39 -36.28
N LYS A 515 0.28 -4.19 -36.69
CA LYS A 515 0.07 -5.59 -37.10
C LYS A 515 -0.33 -6.51 -35.93
N ASP A 516 0.06 -6.19 -34.69
CA ASP A 516 -0.28 -6.99 -33.51
C ASP A 516 -1.75 -6.83 -33.15
N ILE A 517 -2.30 -5.62 -33.26
CA ILE A 517 -3.72 -5.35 -33.05
C ILE A 517 -4.56 -6.11 -34.09
N GLY A 518 -4.16 -6.05 -35.36
CA GLY A 518 -4.82 -6.81 -36.43
C GLY A 518 -4.69 -8.33 -36.24
N LEU A 519 -3.57 -8.82 -35.71
CA LEU A 519 -3.39 -10.24 -35.38
C LEU A 519 -4.31 -10.67 -34.23
N ALA A 520 -4.39 -9.89 -33.15
CA ALA A 520 -5.24 -10.17 -32.01
C ALA A 520 -6.71 -10.35 -32.43
N VAL A 521 -7.25 -9.44 -33.25
CA VAL A 521 -8.61 -9.55 -33.76
C VAL A 521 -8.80 -10.80 -34.63
N ARG A 522 -7.84 -11.11 -35.52
CA ARG A 522 -7.89 -12.32 -36.36
C ARG A 522 -7.83 -13.63 -35.57
N GLU A 523 -7.12 -13.65 -34.45
CA GLU A 523 -7.03 -14.81 -33.55
C GLU A 523 -8.21 -14.88 -32.55
N GLY A 524 -9.23 -14.04 -32.70
CA GLY A 524 -10.45 -14.08 -31.88
C GLY A 524 -10.43 -13.22 -30.62
N TYR A 525 -9.34 -12.49 -30.34
CA TYR A 525 -9.23 -11.56 -29.20
C TYR A 525 -9.82 -10.18 -29.56
N SER A 526 -11.05 -10.15 -30.04
CA SER A 526 -11.72 -8.94 -30.55
C SER A 526 -12.31 -8.02 -29.47
N HIS A 527 -12.45 -8.51 -28.24
CA HIS A 527 -12.85 -7.72 -27.07
C HIS A 527 -11.66 -6.89 -26.55
N VAL A 528 -11.85 -5.62 -26.20
CA VAL A 528 -10.77 -4.69 -25.84
C VAL A 528 -9.87 -5.21 -24.71
N GLU A 529 -10.45 -5.80 -23.67
CA GLU A 529 -9.72 -6.39 -22.54
C GLU A 529 -8.90 -7.64 -22.93
N LEU A 530 -9.37 -8.41 -23.92
CA LEU A 530 -8.64 -9.56 -24.45
C LEU A 530 -7.50 -9.13 -25.37
N ALA A 531 -7.77 -8.17 -26.28
CA ALA A 531 -6.74 -7.56 -27.12
C ALA A 531 -5.64 -6.92 -26.26
N LYS A 532 -6.00 -6.21 -25.19
CA LYS A 532 -5.08 -5.65 -24.19
C LYS A 532 -4.15 -6.73 -23.62
N ARG A 533 -4.70 -7.81 -23.08
CA ARG A 533 -3.92 -8.90 -22.45
C ARG A 533 -3.06 -9.66 -23.46
N TYR A 534 -3.60 -9.90 -24.66
CA TYR A 534 -2.90 -10.63 -25.71
C TYR A 534 -1.70 -9.83 -26.27
N THR A 535 -1.89 -8.53 -26.49
CA THR A 535 -0.87 -7.66 -27.10
C THR A 535 0.02 -6.97 -26.09
N THR A 536 -0.42 -6.86 -24.82
CA THR A 536 0.16 -6.03 -23.75
C THR A 536 0.02 -4.52 -23.95
N SER A 537 -0.77 -4.06 -24.93
CA SER A 537 -1.04 -2.63 -25.14
C SER A 537 -1.67 -2.02 -23.90
N GLY A 538 -1.18 -0.85 -23.47
CA GLY A 538 -1.72 -0.11 -22.32
C GLY A 538 -1.43 -0.73 -20.96
N MET A 539 -0.44 -1.62 -20.86
CA MET A 539 0.01 -2.25 -19.59
C MET A 539 1.36 -1.72 -19.09
N ALA A 540 1.97 -0.78 -19.81
CA ALA A 540 3.24 -0.16 -19.46
C ALA A 540 3.12 0.83 -18.29
N THR A 541 4.23 1.43 -17.85
CA THR A 541 4.26 2.38 -16.72
C THR A 541 3.54 3.69 -17.01
N ASP A 542 3.33 4.03 -18.29
CA ASP A 542 2.49 5.14 -18.77
C ASP A 542 0.98 4.80 -18.73
N GLN A 543 0.62 3.53 -18.52
CA GLN A 543 -0.76 3.02 -18.46
C GLN A 543 -1.57 3.30 -19.73
N GLY A 544 -0.89 3.39 -20.88
CA GLY A 544 -1.53 3.57 -22.18
C GLY A 544 -2.17 4.93 -22.41
N LYS A 545 -1.68 5.98 -21.72
CA LYS A 545 -2.11 7.39 -21.93
C LYS A 545 -2.11 7.78 -23.41
N LEU A 546 -1.13 7.28 -24.18
CA LEU A 546 -0.97 7.60 -25.60
C LEU A 546 -1.42 6.46 -26.54
N SER A 547 -1.59 5.24 -26.02
CA SER A 547 -1.82 4.04 -26.85
C SER A 547 -3.26 3.56 -26.87
N ASN A 548 -4.01 3.75 -25.78
CA ASN A 548 -5.33 3.12 -25.59
C ASN A 548 -6.35 3.55 -26.65
N VAL A 549 -6.49 4.86 -26.91
CA VAL A 549 -7.48 5.37 -27.87
C VAL A 549 -7.14 4.93 -29.31
N ASN A 550 -5.86 4.95 -29.68
CA ASN A 550 -5.40 4.43 -30.97
C ASN A 550 -5.65 2.92 -31.10
N ALA A 551 -5.36 2.13 -30.07
CA ALA A 551 -5.66 0.70 -30.05
C ALA A 551 -7.17 0.43 -30.22
N ILE A 552 -8.02 1.18 -29.51
CA ILE A 552 -9.48 1.09 -29.64
C ILE A 552 -9.94 1.45 -31.06
N GLY A 553 -9.45 2.56 -31.62
CA GLY A 553 -9.78 2.98 -32.98
C GLY A 553 -9.36 1.95 -34.04
N LEU A 554 -8.22 1.28 -33.84
CA LEU A 554 -7.73 0.21 -34.70
C LEU A 554 -8.56 -1.08 -34.57
N ILE A 555 -8.96 -1.47 -33.36
CA ILE A 555 -9.86 -2.61 -33.11
C ILE A 555 -11.23 -2.32 -33.74
N ALA A 556 -11.75 -1.11 -33.55
CA ALA A 556 -13.02 -0.64 -34.15
C ALA A 556 -12.97 -0.76 -35.67
N LYS A 557 -11.91 -0.23 -36.30
CA LYS A 557 -11.68 -0.33 -37.74
C LYS A 557 -11.56 -1.78 -38.22
N ALA A 558 -10.85 -2.63 -37.49
CA ALA A 558 -10.68 -4.05 -37.85
C ALA A 558 -11.99 -4.86 -37.72
N ARG A 559 -12.89 -4.46 -36.82
CA ARG A 559 -14.20 -5.10 -36.60
C ARG A 559 -15.33 -4.49 -37.43
N GLY A 560 -15.14 -3.31 -38.01
CA GLY A 560 -16.20 -2.57 -38.71
C GLY A 560 -17.26 -1.99 -37.78
N VAL A 561 -16.89 -1.63 -36.54
CA VAL A 561 -17.79 -1.06 -35.52
C VAL A 561 -17.30 0.32 -35.06
N SER A 562 -18.13 1.04 -34.30
CA SER A 562 -17.70 2.31 -33.70
C SER A 562 -16.73 2.12 -32.51
N PRO A 563 -15.87 3.10 -32.18
CA PRO A 563 -15.09 3.07 -30.94
C PRO A 563 -15.95 2.91 -29.66
N ALA A 564 -17.19 3.41 -29.70
CA ALA A 564 -18.16 3.26 -28.61
C ALA A 564 -18.47 1.78 -28.30
N GLU A 565 -18.65 0.95 -29.34
CA GLU A 565 -18.96 -0.49 -29.22
C GLU A 565 -17.75 -1.34 -28.79
N VAL A 566 -16.53 -0.85 -29.02
CA VAL A 566 -15.32 -1.49 -28.49
C VAL A 566 -15.19 -1.21 -26.99
N GLY A 567 -15.49 0.03 -26.59
CA GLY A 567 -15.35 0.50 -25.22
C GLY A 567 -13.89 0.70 -24.80
N THR A 568 -13.69 1.23 -23.60
CA THR A 568 -12.35 1.40 -23.00
C THR A 568 -12.00 0.24 -22.09
N THR A 569 -10.71 0.12 -21.77
CA THR A 569 -10.28 -0.72 -20.64
C THR A 569 -10.57 0.01 -19.32
N THR A 570 -10.53 -0.73 -18.21
CA THR A 570 -10.81 -0.16 -16.88
C THR A 570 -9.71 0.83 -16.46
N PHE A 571 -10.09 2.06 -16.08
CA PHE A 571 -9.19 3.03 -15.44
C PHE A 571 -9.01 2.67 -13.96
N ARG A 572 -7.77 2.66 -13.48
CA ARG A 572 -7.43 2.30 -12.11
C ARG A 572 -6.51 3.37 -11.51
N PRO A 573 -6.66 3.70 -10.22
CA PRO A 573 -5.57 4.30 -9.47
C PRO A 573 -4.35 3.36 -9.53
N PHE A 574 -3.13 3.88 -9.62
CA PHE A 574 -2.76 5.29 -9.60
C PHE A 574 -2.71 5.92 -11.01
N TYR A 575 -3.12 7.19 -11.16
CA TYR A 575 -3.00 7.93 -12.43
C TYR A 575 -1.57 7.89 -13.00
N THR A 576 -0.57 8.10 -12.13
CA THR A 576 0.86 7.87 -12.38
C THR A 576 1.43 7.00 -11.26
N PRO A 577 2.52 6.26 -11.51
CA PRO A 577 3.18 5.48 -10.46
C PRO A 577 3.58 6.35 -9.26
N ILE A 578 3.44 5.78 -8.06
CA ILE A 578 3.91 6.38 -6.81
C ILE A 578 4.90 5.44 -6.13
N SER A 579 5.79 5.98 -5.31
CA SER A 579 6.75 5.15 -4.56
C SER A 579 6.05 4.35 -3.46
N PHE A 580 6.64 3.22 -3.08
CA PHE A 580 6.17 2.48 -1.90
C PHE A 580 6.44 3.25 -0.61
N GLY A 581 7.53 4.03 -0.55
CA GLY A 581 7.84 4.89 0.59
C GLY A 581 6.72 5.90 0.89
N ALA A 582 6.14 6.54 -0.14
CA ALA A 582 5.01 7.43 0.05
C ALA A 582 3.78 6.71 0.64
N LEU A 583 3.54 5.45 0.25
CA LEU A 583 2.45 4.63 0.78
C LEU A 583 2.69 4.19 2.23
N THR A 584 3.94 3.92 2.62
CA THR A 584 4.28 3.58 4.01
C THR A 584 4.22 4.80 4.90
N GLY A 585 4.66 5.97 4.42
CA GLY A 585 4.84 7.16 5.25
C GLY A 585 5.78 6.88 6.42
N ALA A 586 5.40 7.32 7.62
CA ALA A 586 6.19 7.10 8.85
C ALA A 586 6.13 5.66 9.40
N HIS A 587 5.38 4.74 8.80
CA HIS A 587 5.21 3.37 9.29
C HIS A 587 6.35 2.46 8.83
N THR A 588 7.56 2.68 9.36
CA THR A 588 8.77 1.91 9.03
C THR A 588 9.51 1.46 10.30
N GLY A 589 10.30 0.38 10.21
CA GLY A 589 11.08 -0.13 11.35
C GLY A 589 10.22 -0.38 12.61
N HIS A 590 10.67 0.10 13.76
CA HIS A 590 9.93 0.02 15.03
C HIS A 590 8.66 0.88 15.09
N HIS A 591 8.43 1.75 14.10
CA HIS A 591 7.21 2.57 13.98
C HIS A 591 6.17 1.95 13.03
N PHE A 592 6.44 0.77 12.47
CA PHE A 592 5.48 0.04 11.64
C PHE A 592 4.15 -0.24 12.38
N GLN A 593 4.24 -0.60 13.66
CA GLN A 593 3.10 -0.78 14.56
C GLN A 593 3.43 -0.26 15.97
N PRO A 594 2.43 0.16 16.78
CA PRO A 594 2.68 0.59 18.14
C PRO A 594 3.28 -0.54 18.99
N VAL A 595 4.26 -0.21 19.83
CA VAL A 595 4.79 -1.12 20.86
C VAL A 595 4.16 -0.74 22.20
N ARG A 596 3.50 -1.71 22.84
CA ARG A 596 2.92 -1.58 24.19
C ARG A 596 3.87 -2.16 25.24
N LYS A 597 4.07 -1.41 26.31
CA LYS A 597 4.93 -1.76 27.46
C LYS A 597 4.07 -1.78 28.71
N SER A 598 4.18 -2.83 29.52
CA SER A 598 3.44 -2.90 30.79
C SER A 598 3.95 -1.86 31.78
N PRO A 599 3.18 -1.54 32.83
CA PRO A 599 3.66 -0.68 33.91
C PRO A 599 4.91 -1.22 34.64
N LEU A 600 5.21 -2.53 34.53
CA LEU A 600 6.42 -3.15 35.06
C LEU A 600 7.53 -3.35 34.01
N HIS A 601 7.40 -2.79 32.80
CA HIS A 601 8.38 -3.01 31.75
C HIS A 601 9.80 -2.53 32.14
N ASP A 602 9.91 -1.31 32.64
CA ASP A 602 11.20 -0.74 33.04
C ASP A 602 11.75 -1.42 34.30
N TRP A 603 10.88 -1.83 35.24
CA TRP A 603 11.23 -2.68 36.37
C TRP A 603 11.81 -4.03 35.91
N ALA A 604 11.16 -4.71 34.97
CA ALA A 604 11.63 -6.00 34.45
C ALA A 604 12.98 -5.82 33.74
N LYS A 605 13.14 -4.75 32.96
CA LYS A 605 14.40 -4.40 32.28
C LYS A 605 15.53 -4.13 33.28
N LYS A 606 15.26 -3.40 34.37
CA LYS A 606 16.21 -3.15 35.47
C LYS A 606 16.69 -4.45 36.12
N HIS A 607 15.83 -5.47 36.17
CA HIS A 607 16.14 -6.81 36.69
C HIS A 607 16.69 -7.78 35.63
N GLY A 608 17.05 -7.27 34.44
CA GLY A 608 17.72 -8.04 33.39
C GLY A 608 16.81 -8.87 32.49
N ALA A 609 15.49 -8.62 32.49
CA ALA A 609 14.56 -9.38 31.67
C ALA A 609 14.93 -9.38 30.19
N VAL A 610 14.81 -10.55 29.56
CA VAL A 610 14.73 -10.67 28.10
C VAL A 610 13.27 -10.59 27.70
N PHE A 611 12.95 -9.84 26.64
CA PHE A 611 11.58 -9.61 26.21
C PHE A 611 11.23 -10.40 24.96
N VAL A 612 9.96 -10.78 24.85
CA VAL A 612 9.34 -11.38 23.66
C VAL A 612 8.15 -10.54 23.21
N GLU A 613 7.95 -10.46 21.89
CA GLU A 613 6.79 -9.78 21.31
C GLU A 613 5.55 -10.71 21.40
N THR A 614 4.44 -10.20 21.93
CA THR A 614 3.16 -10.92 22.01
C THR A 614 2.03 -9.99 21.57
N GLY A 615 1.66 -10.07 20.30
CA GLY A 615 0.83 -9.03 19.68
C GLY A 615 1.56 -7.70 19.69
N LEU A 616 0.93 -6.65 20.22
CA LEU A 616 1.59 -5.34 20.40
C LEU A 616 2.43 -5.25 21.68
N TRP A 617 2.36 -6.22 22.59
CA TRP A 617 3.02 -6.14 23.90
C TRP A 617 4.44 -6.69 23.89
N TYR A 618 5.34 -6.05 24.63
CA TYR A 618 6.62 -6.63 25.03
C TYR A 618 6.51 -7.26 26.42
N ARG A 619 6.58 -8.59 26.48
CA ARG A 619 6.47 -9.36 27.73
C ARG A 619 7.84 -9.87 28.18
N SER A 620 8.09 -9.86 29.49
CA SER A 620 9.29 -10.51 30.05
C SER A 620 9.22 -12.03 29.84
N SER A 621 10.15 -12.56 29.07
CA SER A 621 10.24 -13.96 28.67
C SER A 621 10.97 -14.81 29.72
N TRP A 622 12.14 -14.37 30.17
CA TRP A 622 12.90 -14.92 31.31
C TRP A 622 13.88 -13.89 31.89
N PHE A 623 14.50 -14.20 33.03
CA PHE A 623 15.41 -13.35 33.79
C PHE A 623 16.77 -14.07 33.99
N PRO A 624 17.76 -13.82 33.12
CA PRO A 624 19.08 -14.46 33.20
C PRO A 624 19.92 -13.97 34.39
N LEU A 625 20.68 -14.88 34.99
CA LEU A 625 21.74 -14.57 35.95
C LEU A 625 23.13 -14.69 35.31
N SER A 626 24.12 -14.02 35.92
CA SER A 626 25.51 -14.15 35.50
C SER A 626 25.99 -15.61 35.62
N GLY A 627 26.57 -16.14 34.54
CA GLY A 627 27.07 -17.52 34.46
C GLY A 627 26.14 -18.49 33.74
N GLU A 628 24.87 -18.15 33.53
CA GLU A 628 23.93 -18.94 32.73
C GLU A 628 24.20 -18.73 31.23
N ARG A 629 24.34 -19.83 30.49
CA ARG A 629 24.75 -19.84 29.07
C ARG A 629 23.57 -19.96 28.11
N THR A 630 22.46 -20.53 28.58
CA THR A 630 21.27 -20.76 27.76
C THR A 630 20.03 -20.22 28.46
N TRP A 631 19.04 -19.79 27.67
CA TRP A 631 17.74 -19.37 28.21
C TRP A 631 17.08 -20.46 29.06
N ARG A 632 17.32 -21.74 28.70
CA ARG A 632 16.79 -22.92 29.39
C ARG A 632 17.32 -23.04 30.81
N GLU A 633 18.61 -22.76 31.06
CA GLU A 633 19.19 -22.77 32.41
C GLU A 633 18.48 -21.76 33.32
N SER A 634 18.21 -20.55 32.81
CA SER A 634 17.45 -19.52 33.55
C SER A 634 16.03 -19.98 33.86
N VAL A 635 15.32 -20.50 32.87
CA VAL A 635 13.94 -20.99 33.02
C VAL A 635 13.86 -22.16 34.01
N GLU A 636 14.77 -23.13 33.93
CA GLU A 636 14.80 -24.25 34.87
C GLU A 636 15.01 -23.78 36.32
N ARG A 637 15.95 -22.84 36.54
CA ARG A 637 16.14 -22.23 37.87
C ARG A 637 14.88 -21.53 38.35
N GLU A 638 14.26 -20.71 37.50
CA GLU A 638 13.04 -19.97 37.84
C GLU A 638 11.89 -20.93 38.19
N VAL A 639 11.66 -21.96 37.38
CA VAL A 639 10.65 -23.02 37.61
C VAL A 639 10.87 -23.71 38.96
N LEU A 640 12.10 -24.17 39.22
CA LEU A 640 12.47 -24.82 40.47
C LEU A 640 12.28 -23.89 41.67
N ASN A 641 12.62 -22.60 41.51
CA ASN A 641 12.47 -21.64 42.59
C ASN A 641 11.00 -21.32 42.89
N VAL A 642 10.14 -21.16 41.89
CA VAL A 642 8.70 -20.92 42.10
C VAL A 642 8.09 -22.05 42.93
N ARG A 643 8.38 -23.31 42.58
CA ARG A 643 7.86 -24.47 43.34
C ARG A 643 8.52 -24.62 44.71
N LYS A 644 9.76 -24.19 44.92
CA LYS A 644 10.44 -24.33 46.24
C LYS A 644 10.15 -23.17 47.19
N ASN A 645 10.01 -21.96 46.66
CA ASN A 645 10.01 -20.70 47.38
C ASN A 645 8.81 -19.85 46.94
N ALA A 646 9.05 -18.82 46.13
CA ALA A 646 8.06 -17.97 45.51
C ALA A 646 8.66 -17.31 44.26
N GLY A 647 7.83 -16.92 43.31
CA GLY A 647 8.21 -16.06 42.20
C GLY A 647 7.20 -14.95 41.95
N LEU A 648 7.65 -13.90 41.29
CA LEU A 648 6.84 -12.75 40.86
C LEU A 648 6.83 -12.69 39.33
N CYS A 649 5.64 -12.69 38.73
CA CYS A 649 5.47 -12.54 37.28
C CYS A 649 4.54 -11.38 36.96
N ASP A 650 4.91 -10.60 35.94
CA ASP A 650 4.07 -9.53 35.42
C ASP A 650 2.95 -10.10 34.54
N VAL A 651 1.72 -9.96 35.02
CA VAL A 651 0.48 -10.36 34.32
C VAL A 651 -0.40 -9.14 34.01
N SER A 652 0.17 -7.94 34.01
CA SER A 652 -0.52 -6.68 33.71
C SER A 652 -1.16 -6.66 32.32
N MET A 653 -0.65 -7.45 31.38
CA MET A 653 -1.12 -7.49 29.99
C MET A 653 -2.42 -8.28 29.80
N LEU A 654 -2.94 -9.01 30.80
CA LEU A 654 -4.26 -9.64 30.70
C LEU A 654 -5.34 -8.60 30.44
N GLY A 655 -6.34 -8.89 29.60
CA GLY A 655 -7.47 -7.98 29.45
C GLY A 655 -8.23 -7.87 30.75
N LYS A 656 -8.67 -6.67 31.12
CA LYS A 656 -9.46 -6.43 32.34
C LYS A 656 -10.69 -5.61 31.99
N ILE A 657 -11.85 -6.10 32.40
CA ILE A 657 -13.14 -5.47 32.12
C ILE A 657 -13.92 -5.38 33.42
N GLU A 658 -14.37 -4.18 33.76
CA GLU A 658 -15.33 -3.97 34.83
C GLU A 658 -16.74 -4.07 34.26
N ILE A 659 -17.58 -4.84 34.94
CA ILE A 659 -18.95 -5.11 34.52
C ILE A 659 -19.86 -4.78 35.70
N THR A 660 -20.73 -3.79 35.50
CA THR A 660 -21.63 -3.28 36.54
C THR A 660 -23.08 -3.23 36.08
N GLY A 661 -24.02 -3.19 37.02
CA GLY A 661 -25.46 -3.09 36.76
C GLY A 661 -26.27 -4.20 37.43
N SER A 662 -27.58 -4.00 37.60
CA SER A 662 -28.43 -4.97 38.31
C SER A 662 -28.53 -6.32 37.59
N ASP A 663 -28.33 -6.34 36.27
CA ASP A 663 -28.41 -7.56 35.45
C ASP A 663 -27.02 -8.12 35.09
N ALA A 664 -25.93 -7.59 35.65
CA ALA A 664 -24.56 -8.02 35.31
C ALA A 664 -24.33 -9.53 35.50
N ALA A 665 -24.88 -10.12 36.57
CA ALA A 665 -24.77 -11.55 36.82
C ALA A 665 -25.53 -12.39 35.78
N GLU A 666 -26.71 -11.93 35.34
CA GLU A 666 -27.49 -12.59 34.29
C GLU A 666 -26.81 -12.44 32.93
N PHE A 667 -26.29 -11.26 32.61
CA PHE A 667 -25.50 -11.02 31.40
C PHE A 667 -24.29 -11.97 31.31
N LEU A 668 -23.49 -12.05 32.37
CA LEU A 668 -22.37 -12.99 32.45
C LEU A 668 -22.82 -14.45 32.33
N ASN A 669 -23.98 -14.77 32.90
CA ASN A 669 -24.58 -16.08 32.78
C ASN A 669 -25.04 -16.41 31.35
N ARG A 670 -25.29 -15.43 30.47
CA ARG A 670 -25.58 -15.70 29.05
C ARG A 670 -24.32 -15.77 28.18
N VAL A 671 -23.29 -15.01 28.54
CA VAL A 671 -22.01 -14.96 27.81
C VAL A 671 -21.18 -16.23 28.05
N TYR A 672 -20.97 -16.60 29.30
CA TYR A 672 -20.18 -17.78 29.64
C TYR A 672 -21.00 -19.07 29.48
N CYS A 673 -20.36 -20.20 29.14
CA CYS A 673 -21.08 -21.49 29.06
C CYS A 673 -21.37 -22.10 30.44
N ASN A 674 -20.59 -21.74 31.47
CA ASN A 674 -20.81 -22.13 32.85
C ASN A 674 -21.71 -21.13 33.61
N ALA A 675 -22.17 -21.50 34.80
CA ALA A 675 -23.12 -20.68 35.56
C ALA A 675 -22.44 -19.50 36.27
N PHE A 676 -23.06 -18.33 36.29
CA PHE A 676 -22.55 -17.13 37.01
C PHE A 676 -23.54 -16.50 38.00
N LEU A 677 -24.85 -16.74 37.85
CA LEU A 677 -25.92 -16.13 38.68
C LEU A 677 -25.70 -16.26 40.21
N LYS A 678 -25.20 -17.41 40.66
CA LYS A 678 -25.02 -17.72 42.09
C LYS A 678 -23.58 -17.53 42.58
N LEU A 679 -22.72 -16.82 41.85
CA LEU A 679 -21.37 -16.53 42.31
C LEU A 679 -21.46 -15.60 43.54
N PRO A 680 -20.96 -15.99 44.73
CA PRO A 680 -21.01 -15.12 45.90
C PRO A 680 -20.12 -13.89 45.73
N VAL A 681 -20.46 -12.79 46.39
CA VAL A 681 -19.55 -11.65 46.56
C VAL A 681 -18.28 -12.12 47.28
N GLY A 682 -17.13 -11.61 46.85
CA GLY A 682 -15.82 -11.99 47.38
C GLY A 682 -15.25 -13.27 46.74
N LYS A 683 -15.90 -13.80 45.69
CA LYS A 683 -15.47 -15.02 45.00
C LYS A 683 -15.22 -14.80 43.51
N ALA A 684 -14.30 -15.59 42.98
CA ALA A 684 -13.93 -15.67 41.59
C ALA A 684 -14.38 -16.98 40.96
N ARG A 685 -14.57 -16.97 39.65
CA ARG A 685 -14.90 -18.16 38.86
C ARG A 685 -14.23 -18.09 37.50
N TYR A 686 -13.52 -19.16 37.16
CA TYR A 686 -13.04 -19.40 35.80
C TYR A 686 -14.22 -19.70 34.88
N GLY A 687 -14.28 -19.06 33.72
CA GLY A 687 -15.34 -19.22 32.74
C GLY A 687 -14.81 -19.40 31.32
N LEU A 688 -15.60 -20.11 30.51
CA LEU A 688 -15.33 -20.33 29.08
C LEU A 688 -16.38 -19.63 28.23
N MET A 689 -15.94 -18.70 27.39
CA MET A 689 -16.78 -18.06 26.38
C MET A 689 -16.73 -18.90 25.11
N LEU A 690 -17.87 -19.11 24.48
CA LEU A 690 -17.95 -19.80 23.20
C LEU A 690 -18.37 -18.82 22.11
N ARG A 691 -18.02 -19.15 20.87
CA ARG A 691 -18.66 -18.55 19.71
C ARG A 691 -20.02 -19.22 19.47
N GLU A 692 -20.84 -18.60 18.63
CA GLU A 692 -22.15 -19.15 18.26
C GLU A 692 -22.05 -20.55 17.63
N ASP A 693 -20.92 -20.89 16.99
CA ASP A 693 -20.64 -22.20 16.40
C ASP A 693 -20.27 -23.30 17.44
N GLY A 694 -20.17 -22.94 18.73
CA GLY A 694 -19.89 -23.85 19.84
C GLY A 694 -18.39 -24.05 20.15
N PHE A 695 -17.48 -23.51 19.34
CA PHE A 695 -16.05 -23.55 19.65
C PHE A 695 -15.69 -22.52 20.72
N ILE A 696 -14.62 -22.79 21.47
CA ILE A 696 -14.13 -21.88 22.49
C ILE A 696 -13.65 -20.59 21.81
N TYR A 697 -14.13 -19.45 22.33
CA TYR A 697 -13.74 -18.12 21.89
C TYR A 697 -12.56 -17.59 22.72
N ASP A 698 -12.76 -17.48 24.03
CA ASP A 698 -11.76 -17.06 25.01
C ASP A 698 -12.12 -17.64 26.38
N ASP A 699 -11.18 -17.55 27.32
CA ASP A 699 -11.33 -17.96 28.70
C ASP A 699 -10.87 -16.88 29.66
N GLY A 700 -11.20 -17.05 30.93
CA GLY A 700 -10.68 -16.15 31.95
C GLY A 700 -11.40 -16.27 33.27
N THR A 701 -10.90 -15.54 34.27
CA THR A 701 -11.51 -15.51 35.59
C THR A 701 -12.34 -14.24 35.77
N THR A 702 -13.57 -14.38 36.26
CA THR A 702 -14.41 -13.24 36.65
C THR A 702 -14.68 -13.29 38.15
N SER A 703 -14.41 -12.17 38.82
CA SER A 703 -14.51 -11.98 40.27
C SER A 703 -15.68 -11.08 40.61
N ARG A 704 -16.56 -11.48 41.53
CA ARG A 704 -17.66 -10.65 42.02
C ARG A 704 -17.18 -9.86 43.23
N LEU A 705 -16.87 -8.58 43.04
CA LEU A 705 -16.30 -7.72 44.09
C LEU A 705 -17.40 -7.11 44.97
N GLU A 706 -18.55 -6.78 44.37
CA GLU A 706 -19.76 -6.34 45.06
C GLU A 706 -20.99 -7.00 44.41
N GLU A 707 -22.18 -6.79 44.96
CA GLU A 707 -23.41 -7.42 44.46
C GLU A 707 -23.59 -7.20 42.94
N ASN A 708 -23.38 -5.98 42.47
CA ASN A 708 -23.56 -5.59 41.07
C ASN A 708 -22.26 -5.12 40.40
N ARG A 709 -21.08 -5.55 40.90
CA ARG A 709 -19.77 -5.21 40.33
C ARG A 709 -18.89 -6.44 40.16
N PHE A 710 -18.49 -6.68 38.92
CA PHE A 710 -17.62 -7.79 38.54
C PHE A 710 -16.33 -7.27 37.90
N PHE A 711 -15.23 -7.94 38.21
CA PHE A 711 -13.92 -7.73 37.61
C PHE A 711 -13.58 -8.97 36.78
N MET A 712 -13.63 -8.83 35.46
CA MET A 712 -13.30 -9.89 34.51
C MET A 712 -11.85 -9.74 34.06
N THR A 713 -11.11 -10.84 34.11
CA THR A 713 -9.86 -11.02 33.40
C THR A 713 -10.10 -11.84 32.14
N THR A 714 -9.49 -11.44 31.04
CA THR A 714 -9.47 -12.16 29.76
C THR A 714 -8.03 -12.39 29.36
N THR A 715 -7.84 -13.12 28.28
CA THR A 715 -6.50 -13.32 27.75
C THR A 715 -5.91 -12.05 27.13
N THR A 716 -4.58 -11.98 27.06
CA THR A 716 -3.85 -10.80 26.54
C THR A 716 -4.19 -10.49 25.08
N ALA A 717 -4.26 -11.51 24.22
CA ALA A 717 -4.48 -11.33 22.79
C ALA A 717 -5.93 -10.94 22.46
N TYR A 718 -6.89 -11.45 23.22
CA TYR A 718 -8.33 -11.24 22.96
C TYR A 718 -8.98 -10.15 23.82
N ALA A 719 -8.22 -9.40 24.63
CA ALA A 719 -8.77 -8.32 25.47
C ALA A 719 -9.71 -7.37 24.71
N ALA A 720 -9.29 -6.86 23.55
CA ALA A 720 -10.13 -5.99 22.72
C ALA A 720 -11.29 -6.76 22.04
N GLY A 721 -11.04 -8.00 21.62
CA GLY A 721 -12.05 -8.86 20.99
C GLY A 721 -13.20 -9.18 21.94
N VAL A 722 -12.89 -9.59 23.18
CA VAL A 722 -13.87 -9.86 24.23
C VAL A 722 -14.66 -8.60 24.58
N MET A 723 -14.01 -7.44 24.76
CA MET A 723 -14.74 -6.19 25.02
C MET A 723 -15.75 -5.89 23.90
N ASN A 724 -15.35 -6.00 22.63
CA ASN A 724 -16.24 -5.81 21.49
C ASN A 724 -17.38 -6.84 21.46
N HIS A 725 -17.09 -8.10 21.82
CA HIS A 725 -18.10 -9.15 21.89
C HIS A 725 -19.12 -8.88 22.99
N LEU A 726 -18.69 -8.47 24.19
CA LEU A 726 -19.58 -8.11 25.29
C LEU A 726 -20.45 -6.90 24.92
N GLU A 727 -19.88 -5.87 24.28
CA GLU A 727 -20.64 -4.72 23.77
C GLU A 727 -21.68 -5.13 22.74
N PHE A 728 -21.33 -6.03 21.81
CA PHE A 728 -22.31 -6.59 20.86
C PHE A 728 -23.43 -7.35 21.58
N CYS A 729 -23.10 -8.20 22.55
CA CYS A 729 -24.09 -8.91 23.36
C CYS A 729 -25.01 -7.94 24.11
N ALA A 730 -24.46 -6.88 24.71
CA ALA A 730 -25.24 -5.89 25.45
C ALA A 730 -26.10 -5.01 24.54
N GLN A 731 -25.56 -4.50 23.43
CA GLN A 731 -26.25 -3.55 22.56
C GLN A 731 -27.22 -4.22 21.58
N VAL A 732 -26.92 -5.43 21.11
CA VAL A 732 -27.66 -6.08 20.02
C VAL A 732 -28.47 -7.27 20.51
N LEU A 733 -27.88 -8.17 21.28
CA LEU A 733 -28.57 -9.40 21.71
C LEU A 733 -29.51 -9.15 22.89
N TRP A 734 -29.06 -8.35 23.86
CA TRP A 734 -29.79 -8.12 25.10
C TRP A 734 -29.81 -6.64 25.55
N PRO A 735 -30.26 -5.70 24.68
CA PRO A 735 -30.32 -4.26 24.98
C PRO A 735 -31.21 -3.89 26.18
N GLN A 736 -32.05 -4.83 26.64
CA GLN A 736 -32.93 -4.65 27.79
C GLN A 736 -32.25 -4.89 29.15
N LEU A 737 -31.06 -5.49 29.20
CA LEU A 737 -30.37 -5.76 30.47
C LEU A 737 -29.66 -4.49 30.99
N ASP A 738 -29.80 -4.20 32.29
CA ASP A 738 -29.00 -3.16 32.95
C ASP A 738 -27.58 -3.68 33.19
N VAL A 739 -26.71 -3.44 32.21
CA VAL A 739 -25.29 -3.74 32.26
C VAL A 739 -24.46 -2.61 31.64
N ARG A 740 -23.34 -2.28 32.28
CA ARG A 740 -22.34 -1.32 31.81
C ARG A 740 -20.97 -1.97 31.83
N LEU A 741 -20.22 -1.74 30.77
CA LEU A 741 -18.93 -2.36 30.52
C LEU A 741 -17.87 -1.26 30.45
N ALA A 742 -16.73 -1.47 31.10
CA ALA A 742 -15.58 -0.58 30.98
C ALA A 742 -14.30 -1.40 30.87
N SER A 743 -13.50 -1.18 29.82
CA SER A 743 -12.15 -1.73 29.80
C SER A 743 -11.29 -1.00 30.81
N ILE A 744 -10.78 -1.74 31.79
CA ILE A 744 -9.87 -1.28 32.84
C ILE A 744 -8.49 -1.94 32.68
N THR A 745 -8.19 -2.46 31.49
CA THR A 745 -6.94 -3.19 31.18
C THR A 745 -5.70 -2.38 31.56
N ASP A 746 -5.63 -1.12 31.13
CA ASP A 746 -4.46 -0.26 31.34
C ASP A 746 -4.49 0.49 32.69
N GLN A 747 -5.59 0.37 33.45
CA GLN A 747 -5.73 1.01 34.77
C GLN A 747 -4.92 0.28 35.85
N TRP A 748 -4.66 -1.01 35.66
CA TRP A 748 -4.11 -1.90 36.68
C TRP A 748 -2.78 -2.52 36.26
N ALA A 749 -1.75 -2.33 37.08
CA ALA A 749 -0.61 -3.22 37.11
C ALA A 749 -1.00 -4.46 37.91
N GLN A 750 -0.70 -5.66 37.41
CA GLN A 750 -1.07 -6.90 38.09
C GLN A 750 0.11 -7.87 38.13
N MET A 751 0.40 -8.35 39.33
CA MET A 751 1.53 -9.24 39.60
C MET A 751 1.01 -10.56 40.14
N ALA A 752 1.47 -11.67 39.57
CA ALA A 752 1.26 -12.99 40.12
C ALA A 752 2.40 -13.35 41.05
N ILE A 753 2.10 -13.58 42.33
CA ILE A 753 3.02 -14.07 43.34
C ILE A 753 2.68 -15.54 43.58
N ALA A 754 3.52 -16.45 43.08
CA ALA A 754 3.25 -17.89 43.08
C ALA A 754 4.33 -18.68 43.83
N GLY A 755 3.92 -19.69 44.60
CA GLY A 755 4.78 -20.60 45.36
C GLY A 755 4.35 -20.74 46.82
N PRO A 756 4.83 -21.76 47.55
CA PRO A 756 4.39 -22.04 48.92
C PRO A 756 4.65 -20.89 49.91
N LYS A 757 5.59 -19.99 49.62
CA LYS A 757 5.89 -18.82 50.47
C LYS A 757 5.15 -17.54 50.05
N ALA A 758 4.31 -17.58 49.01
CA ALA A 758 3.63 -16.40 48.46
C ALA A 758 2.83 -15.63 49.51
N ARG A 759 2.05 -16.34 50.34
CA ARG A 759 1.24 -15.73 51.42
C ARG A 759 2.09 -15.01 52.45
N MET A 760 3.18 -15.63 52.91
CA MET A 760 4.07 -15.03 53.92
C MET A 760 4.68 -13.72 53.44
N ILE A 761 4.94 -13.60 52.13
CA ILE A 761 5.50 -12.41 51.51
C ILE A 761 4.43 -11.33 51.39
N LEU A 762 3.25 -11.68 50.84
CA LEU A 762 2.16 -10.74 50.64
C LEU A 762 1.61 -10.16 51.94
N GLN A 763 1.51 -10.98 53.00
CA GLN A 763 1.00 -10.54 54.30
C GLN A 763 1.86 -9.42 54.93
N LYS A 764 3.11 -9.22 54.49
CA LYS A 764 3.95 -8.10 54.97
C LYS A 764 3.52 -6.74 54.43
N ILE A 765 2.77 -6.71 53.33
CA ILE A 765 2.35 -5.47 52.68
C ILE A 765 0.82 -5.31 52.60
N VAL A 766 0.08 -6.43 52.65
CA VAL A 766 -1.39 -6.46 52.70
C VAL A 766 -1.87 -6.37 54.14
N ASP A 767 -2.77 -5.44 54.42
CA ASP A 767 -3.25 -5.14 55.77
C ASP A 767 -4.30 -6.16 56.26
N GLU A 768 -5.08 -6.76 55.34
CA GLU A 768 -6.09 -7.77 55.66
C GLU A 768 -5.49 -9.15 55.97
N ASP A 769 -6.23 -9.96 56.76
CA ASP A 769 -5.91 -11.39 56.96
C ASP A 769 -6.10 -12.19 55.67
N ILE A 770 -5.00 -12.73 55.14
CA ILE A 770 -4.97 -13.56 53.93
C ILE A 770 -4.69 -15.04 54.21
N SER A 771 -4.95 -15.50 55.43
CA SER A 771 -4.92 -16.92 55.83
C SER A 771 -5.90 -17.77 55.00
N ASP A 772 -5.72 -19.09 55.00
CA ASP A 772 -6.62 -19.99 54.25
C ASP A 772 -8.09 -19.89 54.68
N ALA A 773 -8.34 -19.62 55.96
CA ALA A 773 -9.69 -19.48 56.49
C ALA A 773 -10.34 -18.16 56.05
N ALA A 774 -9.59 -17.05 56.09
CA ALA A 774 -10.08 -15.72 55.73
C ALA A 774 -10.13 -15.49 54.21
N PHE A 775 -9.15 -16.04 53.48
CA PHE A 775 -8.97 -15.86 52.04
C PHE A 775 -8.77 -17.21 51.32
N PRO A 776 -9.80 -18.08 51.29
CA PRO A 776 -9.75 -19.41 50.66
C PRO A 776 -9.54 -19.33 49.14
N PHE A 777 -9.23 -20.47 48.50
CA PHE A 777 -9.05 -20.53 47.03
C PHE A 777 -10.24 -19.90 46.27
N LEU A 778 -9.93 -19.17 45.20
CA LEU A 778 -10.85 -18.33 44.43
C LEU A 778 -11.54 -17.24 45.26
N ALA A 779 -10.98 -16.80 46.38
CA ALA A 779 -11.36 -15.54 47.02
C ALA A 779 -10.83 -14.35 46.20
N ALA A 780 -11.61 -13.28 46.18
CA ALA A 780 -11.28 -12.01 45.53
C ALA A 780 -11.77 -10.87 46.41
N LYS A 781 -10.95 -9.86 46.66
CA LYS A 781 -11.34 -8.73 47.51
C LYS A 781 -10.52 -7.50 47.18
N GLU A 782 -11.11 -6.33 47.41
CA GLU A 782 -10.33 -5.11 47.59
C GLU A 782 -9.57 -5.17 48.91
N VAL A 783 -8.30 -4.75 48.86
CA VAL A 783 -7.35 -4.80 49.96
C VAL A 783 -6.65 -3.47 50.13
N SER A 784 -6.28 -3.17 51.36
CA SER A 784 -5.42 -2.05 51.72
C SER A 784 -3.97 -2.51 51.84
N LEU A 785 -3.06 -1.62 51.45
CA LEU A 785 -1.62 -1.86 51.45
C LEU A 785 -0.92 -0.78 52.29
N PHE A 786 0.11 -1.18 53.04
CA PHE A 786 0.95 -0.32 53.88
C PHE A 786 0.16 0.56 54.86
N GLY A 787 -0.77 -0.03 55.59
CA GLY A 787 -1.60 0.69 56.56
C GLY A 787 -2.63 1.61 55.91
N GLY A 788 -3.20 1.21 54.77
CA GLY A 788 -4.21 1.99 54.04
C GLY A 788 -3.67 3.10 53.13
N ALA A 789 -2.34 3.16 52.91
CA ALA A 789 -1.72 4.17 52.04
C ALA A 789 -2.04 3.95 50.55
N LEU A 790 -2.29 2.71 50.15
CA LEU A 790 -2.70 2.32 48.80
C LEU A 790 -3.81 1.27 48.87
N HIS A 791 -4.68 1.25 47.85
CA HIS A 791 -5.70 0.22 47.69
C HIS A 791 -5.48 -0.56 46.39
N GLY A 792 -5.77 -1.85 46.43
CA GLY A 792 -5.68 -2.75 45.28
C GLY A 792 -6.74 -3.85 45.34
N CYS A 793 -6.72 -4.73 44.34
CA CYS A 793 -7.54 -5.94 44.32
C CYS A 793 -6.63 -7.16 44.44
N LEU A 794 -6.92 -8.02 45.41
CA LEU A 794 -6.23 -9.29 45.59
C LEU A 794 -7.12 -10.43 45.12
N PHE A 795 -6.53 -11.38 44.39
CA PHE A 795 -7.22 -12.56 43.88
C PHE A 795 -6.42 -13.81 44.22
N ARG A 796 -7.04 -14.83 44.81
CA ARG A 796 -6.38 -16.13 45.06
C ARG A 796 -6.65 -17.07 43.89
N ILE A 797 -5.94 -16.80 42.79
CA ILE A 797 -6.00 -17.51 41.52
C ILE A 797 -4.59 -18.05 41.21
N SER A 798 -4.51 -19.22 40.60
CA SER A 798 -3.23 -19.85 40.24
C SER A 798 -3.27 -20.43 38.84
N PHE A 799 -2.29 -20.05 38.02
CA PHE A 799 -2.03 -20.68 36.72
C PHE A 799 -0.81 -21.63 36.75
N SER A 800 -0.05 -21.66 37.85
CA SER A 800 1.15 -22.50 38.04
C SER A 800 0.87 -23.83 38.76
N GLY A 801 -0.31 -23.97 39.38
CA GLY A 801 -0.67 -25.10 40.24
C GLY A 801 -0.11 -25.01 41.66
N GLU A 802 0.62 -23.95 41.99
CA GLU A 802 1.05 -23.65 43.37
C GLU A 802 0.04 -22.73 44.07
N LEU A 803 0.16 -22.58 45.40
CA LEU A 803 -0.41 -21.44 46.11
C LEU A 803 0.01 -20.15 45.40
N ALA A 804 -0.97 -19.37 44.95
CA ALA A 804 -0.70 -18.13 44.24
C ALA A 804 -1.76 -17.08 44.53
N TYR A 805 -1.32 -15.84 44.42
CA TYR A 805 -2.15 -14.66 44.52
C TYR A 805 -1.79 -13.71 43.39
N GLU A 806 -2.80 -13.08 42.81
CA GLU A 806 -2.62 -11.98 41.88
C GLU A 806 -3.02 -10.69 42.58
N LEU A 807 -2.08 -9.74 42.66
CA LEU A 807 -2.29 -8.42 43.24
C LEU A 807 -2.36 -7.40 42.11
N ALA A 808 -3.54 -6.81 41.92
CA ALA A 808 -3.76 -5.68 41.03
C ALA A 808 -3.69 -4.37 41.82
N VAL A 809 -2.85 -3.44 41.38
CA VAL A 809 -2.69 -2.09 41.94
C VAL A 809 -2.80 -1.05 40.84
N PRO A 810 -3.16 0.21 41.13
CA PRO A 810 -3.20 1.25 40.10
C PRO A 810 -1.86 1.31 39.36
N ALA A 811 -1.90 1.36 38.02
CA ALA A 811 -0.75 1.12 37.15
C ALA A 811 0.50 1.94 37.51
N GLY A 812 0.31 3.21 37.93
CA GLY A 812 1.40 4.10 38.33
C GLY A 812 2.23 3.64 39.54
N TYR A 813 1.73 2.69 40.34
CA TYR A 813 2.44 2.13 41.49
C TYR A 813 3.06 0.75 41.22
N GLY A 814 2.89 0.18 40.02
CA GLY A 814 3.28 -1.20 39.72
C GLY A 814 4.74 -1.51 40.07
N GLU A 815 5.69 -0.67 39.62
CA GLU A 815 7.12 -0.85 39.92
C GLU A 815 7.43 -0.77 41.41
N SER A 816 6.89 0.23 42.13
CA SER A 816 7.15 0.39 43.56
C SER A 816 6.62 -0.78 44.38
N ILE A 817 5.47 -1.34 44.00
CA ILE A 817 4.91 -2.53 44.65
C ILE A 817 5.73 -3.78 44.33
N ALA A 818 6.21 -3.92 43.09
CA ALA A 818 7.09 -5.03 42.72
C ALA A 818 8.42 -5.00 43.50
N ASP A 819 9.04 -3.84 43.62
CA ASP A 819 10.25 -3.65 44.44
C ASP A 819 9.98 -3.96 45.93
N ALA A 820 8.84 -3.51 46.48
CA ALA A 820 8.46 -3.81 47.85
C ALA A 820 8.23 -5.32 48.09
N LEU A 821 7.61 -6.01 47.13
CA LEU A 821 7.41 -7.47 47.18
C LEU A 821 8.73 -8.24 47.11
N LEU A 822 9.65 -7.82 46.24
CA LEU A 822 10.97 -8.44 46.16
C LEU A 822 11.75 -8.26 47.46
N GLU A 823 11.75 -7.06 48.05
CA GLU A 823 12.44 -6.81 49.32
C GLU A 823 11.81 -7.61 50.47
N ALA A 824 10.48 -7.57 50.59
CA ALA A 824 9.73 -8.33 51.59
C ALA A 824 9.99 -9.84 51.48
N GLY A 825 10.15 -10.36 50.26
CA GLY A 825 10.34 -11.76 49.96
C GLY A 825 11.79 -12.23 49.87
N LYS A 826 12.78 -11.34 50.01
CA LYS A 826 14.20 -11.67 49.89
C LYS A 826 14.63 -12.80 50.83
N VAL A 827 14.21 -12.73 52.09
CA VAL A 827 14.46 -13.78 53.11
C VAL A 827 13.73 -15.10 52.80
N HIS A 828 12.73 -15.06 51.92
CA HIS A 828 11.94 -16.21 51.49
C HIS A 828 12.40 -16.77 50.14
N GLY A 829 13.37 -16.15 49.47
CA GLY A 829 13.89 -16.58 48.18
C GLY A 829 12.97 -16.24 46.99
N ILE A 830 12.23 -15.13 47.06
CA ILE A 830 11.45 -14.66 45.92
C ILE A 830 12.37 -14.28 44.74
N MET A 831 11.94 -14.54 43.51
CA MET A 831 12.61 -14.03 42.31
C MET A 831 11.62 -13.68 41.21
N PRO A 832 11.97 -12.76 40.30
CA PRO A 832 11.19 -12.54 39.10
C PRO A 832 11.23 -13.79 38.20
N TYR A 833 10.12 -14.05 37.49
CA TYR A 833 10.08 -15.06 36.44
C TYR A 833 9.23 -14.59 35.25
N GLY A 834 9.57 -15.07 34.06
CA GLY A 834 8.92 -14.66 32.81
C GLY A 834 7.89 -15.65 32.26
N VAL A 835 7.40 -15.37 31.06
CA VAL A 835 6.35 -16.18 30.40
C VAL A 835 6.82 -17.57 29.97
N GLU A 836 8.12 -17.80 29.78
CA GLU A 836 8.66 -19.14 29.49
C GLU A 836 8.56 -20.04 30.72
N THR A 837 8.95 -19.54 31.89
CA THR A 837 8.76 -20.21 33.17
C THR A 837 7.28 -20.46 33.44
N LEU A 838 6.41 -19.48 33.20
CA LEU A 838 4.97 -19.67 33.31
C LEU A 838 4.46 -20.78 32.38
N SER A 839 5.03 -20.88 31.17
CA SER A 839 4.69 -21.92 30.19
C SER A 839 5.07 -23.31 30.67
N VAL A 840 6.24 -23.49 31.30
CA VAL A 840 6.62 -24.78 31.92
C VAL A 840 5.62 -25.13 33.03
N LEU A 841 5.39 -24.20 33.97
CA LEU A 841 4.54 -24.44 35.14
C LEU A 841 3.11 -24.82 34.76
N ARG A 842 2.53 -24.17 33.75
CA ARG A 842 1.17 -24.45 33.27
C ARG A 842 1.10 -25.75 32.46
N ILE A 843 2.13 -26.09 31.67
CA ILE A 843 2.19 -27.36 30.93
C ILE A 843 2.28 -28.53 31.90
N GLU A 844 3.09 -28.40 32.96
CA GLU A 844 3.16 -29.41 34.04
C GLU A 844 1.79 -29.70 34.67
N LYS A 845 0.89 -28.71 34.69
CA LYS A 845 -0.49 -28.84 35.22
C LYS A 845 -1.54 -29.18 34.17
N GLY A 846 -1.18 -29.33 32.91
CA GLY A 846 -2.16 -29.55 31.82
C GLY A 846 -3.07 -28.35 31.55
N HIS A 847 -2.69 -27.15 32.01
CA HIS A 847 -3.46 -25.93 31.77
C HIS A 847 -3.32 -25.46 30.32
N VAL A 848 -4.43 -25.02 29.75
CA VAL A 848 -4.53 -24.62 28.34
C VAL A 848 -4.28 -23.12 28.16
N THR A 849 -3.88 -22.76 26.94
CA THR A 849 -3.77 -21.38 26.44
C THR A 849 -4.27 -21.32 25.00
N HIS A 850 -4.07 -20.22 24.25
CA HIS A 850 -4.41 -20.16 22.81
C HIS A 850 -3.71 -21.18 21.94
N ASN A 851 -2.61 -21.79 22.40
CA ASN A 851 -2.00 -22.91 21.68
C ASN A 851 -2.95 -24.11 21.60
N GLU A 852 -3.79 -24.32 22.62
CA GLU A 852 -4.80 -25.36 22.67
C GLU A 852 -6.18 -24.83 22.26
N ILE A 853 -6.51 -23.58 22.61
CA ILE A 853 -7.71 -22.85 22.19
C ILE A 853 -7.47 -22.23 20.81
N ASN A 854 -7.44 -23.08 19.79
CA ASN A 854 -7.04 -22.76 18.41
C ASN A 854 -8.20 -22.41 17.46
N GLY A 855 -9.40 -22.22 18.01
CA GLY A 855 -10.62 -21.92 17.25
C GLY A 855 -11.35 -23.12 16.64
N THR A 856 -10.84 -24.35 16.76
CA THR A 856 -11.49 -25.58 16.28
C THR A 856 -11.83 -26.58 17.40
N VAL A 857 -11.59 -26.19 18.65
CA VAL A 857 -11.82 -27.02 19.83
C VAL A 857 -13.08 -26.61 20.57
N VAL A 858 -13.86 -27.60 21.01
CA VAL A 858 -14.99 -27.40 21.93
C VAL A 858 -14.56 -27.70 23.37
N PRO A 859 -15.30 -27.27 24.39
CA PRO A 859 -14.93 -27.55 25.79
C PRO A 859 -14.64 -29.03 26.09
N ALA A 860 -15.37 -29.96 25.47
CA ALA A 860 -15.16 -31.39 25.65
C ALA A 860 -13.78 -31.86 25.15
N ASP A 861 -13.25 -31.28 24.07
CA ASP A 861 -11.96 -31.63 23.50
C ASP A 861 -10.83 -31.36 24.50
N LEU A 862 -10.92 -30.24 25.24
CA LEU A 862 -9.94 -29.81 26.24
C LEU A 862 -10.19 -30.35 27.66
N GLY A 863 -11.13 -31.27 27.84
CA GLY A 863 -11.46 -31.82 29.17
C GLY A 863 -12.40 -30.95 30.02
N PHE A 864 -12.91 -29.85 29.47
CA PHE A 864 -13.83 -28.92 30.12
C PHE A 864 -15.31 -29.24 29.91
N GLY A 865 -15.65 -30.40 29.34
CA GLY A 865 -17.05 -30.77 29.04
C GLY A 865 -17.99 -30.66 30.25
N LYS A 866 -17.53 -30.99 31.47
CA LYS A 866 -18.32 -30.88 32.71
C LYS A 866 -18.59 -29.44 33.15
N MET A 867 -17.84 -28.47 32.64
CA MET A 867 -18.02 -27.05 32.95
C MET A 867 -19.18 -26.43 32.18
N VAL A 868 -19.51 -27.00 31.02
CA VAL A 868 -20.64 -26.57 30.19
C VAL A 868 -21.95 -26.89 30.92
N SER A 869 -22.71 -25.86 31.27
CA SER A 869 -23.90 -26.06 32.10
C SER A 869 -25.10 -26.51 31.27
N ALA A 870 -25.47 -27.78 31.40
CA ALA A 870 -26.68 -28.34 30.79
C ALA A 870 -27.99 -27.71 31.29
N GLY A 871 -28.02 -27.26 32.56
CA GLY A 871 -29.24 -26.76 33.22
C GLY A 871 -29.60 -25.29 32.95
N LYS A 872 -28.76 -24.54 32.23
CA LYS A 872 -29.11 -23.16 31.84
C LYS A 872 -30.07 -23.19 30.66
N PRO A 873 -31.07 -22.29 30.56
CA PRO A 873 -31.93 -22.24 29.38
C PRO A 873 -31.13 -22.05 28.09
N ASP A 874 -30.24 -21.05 28.07
CA ASP A 874 -29.39 -20.73 26.93
C ASP A 874 -28.07 -20.07 27.34
N PHE A 875 -27.11 -20.02 26.41
CA PHE A 875 -25.87 -19.24 26.42
C PHE A 875 -25.26 -19.23 25.01
N VAL A 876 -24.37 -18.28 24.71
CA VAL A 876 -23.73 -18.19 23.39
C VAL A 876 -23.05 -19.53 23.02
N GLY A 877 -23.43 -20.10 21.88
CA GLY A 877 -22.88 -21.37 21.38
C GLY A 877 -23.58 -22.64 21.85
N LYS A 878 -24.51 -22.57 22.81
CA LYS A 878 -25.17 -23.76 23.39
C LYS A 878 -25.82 -24.65 22.35
N ALA A 879 -26.59 -24.06 21.43
CA ALA A 879 -27.34 -24.79 20.42
C ALA A 879 -26.43 -25.64 19.50
N MET A 880 -25.23 -25.14 19.20
CA MET A 880 -24.34 -25.77 18.24
C MET A 880 -23.52 -26.92 18.82
N LEU A 881 -23.25 -26.91 20.14
CA LEU A 881 -22.46 -27.95 20.82
C LEU A 881 -22.98 -29.39 20.63
N GLN A 882 -24.26 -29.57 20.29
CA GLN A 882 -24.87 -30.89 20.12
C GLN A 882 -24.84 -31.42 18.68
N ARG A 883 -24.23 -30.68 17.75
CA ARG A 883 -24.08 -31.16 16.36
C ARG A 883 -23.20 -32.40 16.32
N GLU A 884 -23.56 -33.35 15.45
CA GLU A 884 -22.87 -34.63 15.28
C GLU A 884 -21.34 -34.50 15.20
N GLY A 885 -20.83 -33.57 14.39
CA GLY A 885 -19.39 -33.36 14.25
C GLY A 885 -18.68 -32.79 15.50
N LEU A 886 -19.40 -32.17 16.43
CA LEU A 886 -18.86 -31.62 17.68
C LEU A 886 -18.96 -32.60 18.85
N THR A 887 -19.75 -33.66 18.71
CA THR A 887 -19.89 -34.74 19.68
C THR A 887 -19.25 -36.05 19.21
N ALA A 888 -18.67 -36.08 18.01
CA ALA A 888 -18.02 -37.25 17.44
C ALA A 888 -16.91 -37.81 18.37
N PRO A 889 -16.84 -39.14 18.55
CA PRO A 889 -15.91 -39.75 19.51
C PRO A 889 -14.43 -39.65 19.07
N ASP A 890 -14.17 -39.48 17.79
CA ASP A 890 -12.84 -39.42 17.18
C ASP A 890 -12.25 -38.00 17.09
N ARG A 891 -12.96 -37.00 17.65
CA ARG A 891 -12.44 -35.63 17.73
C ARG A 891 -11.05 -35.59 18.39
N PRO A 892 -10.19 -34.63 18.00
CA PRO A 892 -8.94 -34.38 18.71
C PRO A 892 -9.21 -33.97 20.16
N GLN A 893 -8.55 -34.65 21.10
CA GLN A 893 -8.71 -34.44 22.53
C GLN A 893 -7.36 -34.11 23.15
N LEU A 894 -7.37 -33.26 24.18
CA LEU A 894 -6.19 -32.87 24.93
C LEU A 894 -5.61 -34.07 25.70
N VAL A 895 -4.34 -34.37 25.43
CA VAL A 895 -3.55 -35.41 26.10
C VAL A 895 -2.16 -34.89 26.43
N GLY A 896 -1.48 -35.59 27.34
CA GLY A 896 -0.05 -35.40 27.60
C GLY A 896 0.80 -36.28 26.67
N VAL A 897 2.02 -35.83 26.36
CA VAL A 897 3.00 -36.60 25.60
C VAL A 897 4.36 -36.54 26.30
N VAL A 898 5.01 -37.69 26.45
CA VAL A 898 6.38 -37.81 26.98
C VAL A 898 7.24 -38.68 26.07
N PRO A 899 8.52 -38.34 25.81
CA PRO A 899 9.46 -39.23 25.13
C PRO A 899 9.59 -40.58 25.84
N LEU A 900 9.83 -41.66 25.08
CA LEU A 900 10.18 -42.96 25.67
C LEU A 900 11.58 -42.94 26.28
N ASP A 901 12.50 -42.21 25.66
CA ASP A 901 13.83 -41.89 26.20
C ASP A 901 13.81 -40.46 26.74
N PRO A 902 13.94 -40.25 28.07
CA PRO A 902 13.89 -38.93 28.68
C PRO A 902 14.94 -37.93 28.17
N GLN A 903 16.01 -38.40 27.52
CA GLN A 903 17.05 -37.57 26.91
C GLN A 903 16.66 -37.05 25.51
N GLN A 904 15.63 -37.63 24.89
CA GLN A 904 15.09 -37.16 23.62
C GLN A 904 14.06 -36.06 23.84
N SER A 905 13.77 -35.30 22.79
CA SER A 905 12.86 -34.16 22.83
C SER A 905 12.16 -33.98 21.49
N PHE A 906 11.04 -33.28 21.53
CA PHE A 906 10.28 -32.88 20.34
C PHE A 906 9.69 -31.48 20.53
N ARG A 907 9.20 -30.88 19.45
CA ARG A 907 8.81 -29.47 19.39
C ARG A 907 7.29 -29.29 19.35
N SER A 908 6.80 -28.14 19.79
CA SER A 908 5.47 -27.67 19.42
C SER A 908 5.30 -27.66 17.90
N GLY A 909 4.10 -28.03 17.43
CA GLY A 909 3.79 -28.20 16.01
C GLY A 909 4.20 -29.54 15.40
N SER A 910 4.88 -30.42 16.16
CA SER A 910 5.18 -31.77 15.68
C SER A 910 3.91 -32.62 15.59
N HIS A 911 3.80 -33.43 14.53
CA HIS A 911 2.69 -34.34 14.31
C HIS A 911 2.85 -35.63 15.10
N ILE A 912 1.73 -36.29 15.37
CA ILE A 912 1.66 -37.54 16.12
C ILE A 912 1.17 -38.62 15.16
N LEU A 913 2.01 -39.62 14.97
CA LEU A 913 1.76 -40.76 14.10
C LEU A 913 1.68 -42.03 14.93
N ALA A 914 0.90 -43.00 14.46
CA ALA A 914 0.91 -44.34 15.03
C ALA A 914 2.32 -44.97 14.98
N LYS A 915 2.64 -45.83 15.94
CA LYS A 915 3.92 -46.54 15.98
C LYS A 915 4.14 -47.34 14.69
N GLY A 916 5.26 -47.09 14.02
CA GLY A 916 5.64 -47.78 12.79
C GLY A 916 4.93 -47.27 11.53
N ALA A 917 4.05 -46.26 11.63
CA ALA A 917 3.47 -45.60 10.47
C ALA A 917 4.54 -44.82 9.68
N ALA A 918 4.33 -44.68 8.38
CA ALA A 918 5.20 -43.86 7.54
C ALA A 918 5.06 -42.38 7.93
N ALA A 919 6.17 -41.66 7.93
CA ALA A 919 6.24 -40.24 8.28
C ALA A 919 5.66 -39.34 7.17
N THR A 920 4.35 -39.37 7.01
CA THR A 920 3.57 -38.63 6.02
C THR A 920 2.33 -38.00 6.65
N LEU A 921 1.80 -36.95 6.01
CA LEU A 921 0.62 -36.23 6.53
C LEU A 921 -0.66 -37.08 6.49
N GLU A 922 -0.73 -38.09 5.63
CA GLU A 922 -1.87 -39.02 5.57
C GLU A 922 -2.01 -39.85 6.84
N ASN A 923 -0.92 -40.07 7.58
CA ASN A 923 -0.89 -40.82 8.84
C ASN A 923 -0.99 -39.92 10.08
N ASP A 924 -1.33 -38.63 9.91
CA ASP A 924 -1.44 -37.67 11.00
C ASP A 924 -2.68 -37.92 11.87
N GLU A 925 -2.45 -38.22 13.15
CA GLU A 925 -3.49 -38.48 14.13
C GLU A 925 -3.69 -37.32 15.11
N GLY A 926 -2.91 -36.25 14.99
CA GLY A 926 -2.92 -35.13 15.91
C GLY A 926 -1.56 -34.46 15.99
N TYR A 927 -1.43 -33.46 16.87
CA TYR A 927 -0.19 -32.71 16.96
C TYR A 927 0.06 -32.17 18.36
N VAL A 928 1.33 -31.89 18.63
CA VAL A 928 1.81 -31.26 19.85
C VAL A 928 1.46 -29.78 19.80
N THR A 929 0.62 -29.31 20.71
CA THR A 929 0.24 -27.88 20.82
C THR A 929 1.30 -27.10 21.59
N SER A 930 1.78 -27.67 22.69
CA SER A 930 2.73 -27.01 23.60
C SER A 930 3.76 -28.01 24.11
N SER A 931 5.04 -27.65 24.09
CA SER A 931 6.15 -28.49 24.57
C SER A 931 7.09 -27.67 25.44
N ALA A 932 7.59 -28.26 26.53
CA ALA A 932 8.62 -27.67 27.37
C ALA A 932 9.42 -28.75 28.09
N TYR A 933 10.67 -28.42 28.48
CA TYR A 933 11.42 -29.28 29.39
C TYR A 933 10.97 -29.04 30.84
N SER A 934 10.58 -30.11 31.54
CA SER A 934 10.23 -30.03 32.96
C SER A 934 11.40 -30.52 33.82
N PRO A 935 11.98 -29.68 34.69
CA PRO A 935 13.02 -30.12 35.62
C PRO A 935 12.45 -31.04 36.73
N HIS A 936 11.13 -31.05 36.95
CA HIS A 936 10.49 -31.93 37.93
C HIS A 936 10.27 -33.35 37.39
N VAL A 937 9.95 -33.47 36.11
CA VAL A 937 9.83 -34.76 35.43
C VAL A 937 11.19 -35.26 34.93
N GLY A 938 12.13 -34.36 34.67
CA GLY A 938 13.45 -34.67 34.12
C GLY A 938 13.42 -34.99 32.62
N SER A 939 12.37 -34.57 31.91
CA SER A 939 12.15 -34.85 30.50
C SER A 939 11.36 -33.72 29.82
N THR A 940 11.39 -33.70 28.48
CA THR A 940 10.44 -32.91 27.69
C THR A 940 9.03 -33.45 27.90
N ILE A 941 8.10 -32.56 28.23
CA ILE A 941 6.69 -32.85 28.38
C ILE A 941 5.89 -31.98 27.42
N ALA A 942 4.71 -32.44 27.04
CA ALA A 942 3.89 -31.68 26.12
C ALA A 942 2.40 -31.93 26.24
N LEU A 943 1.64 -30.92 25.84
CA LEU A 943 0.23 -31.04 25.54
C LEU A 943 0.04 -31.26 24.04
N ALA A 944 -0.93 -32.09 23.70
CA ALA A 944 -1.25 -32.42 22.32
C ALA A 944 -2.76 -32.59 22.13
N LEU A 945 -3.22 -32.33 20.91
CA LEU A 945 -4.58 -32.67 20.47
C LEU A 945 -4.51 -33.90 19.58
N VAL A 946 -5.01 -35.03 20.08
CA VAL A 946 -4.93 -36.33 19.41
C VAL A 946 -6.31 -36.91 19.22
N ARG A 947 -6.61 -37.43 18.02
CA ARG A 947 -7.88 -38.11 17.71
C ARG A 947 -8.16 -39.20 18.73
N ASN A 948 -9.31 -39.12 19.40
CA ASN A 948 -9.71 -40.04 20.49
C ASN A 948 -8.66 -40.18 21.61
N GLY A 949 -7.85 -39.14 21.85
CA GLY A 949 -6.63 -39.23 22.64
C GLY A 949 -6.80 -39.73 24.07
N ARG A 950 -7.89 -39.37 24.76
CA ARG A 950 -8.09 -39.75 26.18
C ARG A 950 -8.23 -41.26 26.38
N ASN A 951 -8.73 -41.97 25.37
CA ASN A 951 -8.85 -43.44 25.39
C ASN A 951 -7.56 -44.16 24.99
N ARG A 952 -6.51 -43.39 24.65
CA ARG A 952 -5.23 -43.87 24.11
C ARG A 952 -4.06 -43.63 25.07
N HIS A 953 -4.32 -43.25 26.32
CA HIS A 953 -3.27 -43.12 27.32
C HIS A 953 -2.53 -44.45 27.51
N GLY A 954 -1.19 -44.38 27.52
CA GLY A 954 -0.30 -45.54 27.54
C GLY A 954 0.19 -45.97 26.16
N GLU A 955 -0.46 -45.53 25.07
CA GLU A 955 -0.07 -45.87 23.70
C GLU A 955 1.28 -45.25 23.33
N GLU A 956 2.13 -46.04 22.68
CA GLU A 956 3.38 -45.58 22.10
C GLU A 956 3.14 -45.04 20.69
N VAL A 957 3.67 -43.86 20.40
CA VAL A 957 3.48 -43.11 19.16
C VAL A 957 4.82 -42.57 18.65
N LEU A 958 4.83 -42.05 17.43
CA LEU A 958 5.96 -41.33 16.87
C LEU A 958 5.62 -39.84 16.77
N VAL A 959 6.41 -38.99 17.42
CA VAL A 959 6.29 -37.53 17.27
C VAL A 959 7.23 -37.08 16.17
N TRP A 960 6.67 -36.56 15.08
CA TRP A 960 7.38 -36.29 13.82
C TRP A 960 7.32 -34.81 13.42
N SER A 961 8.46 -34.25 13.05
CA SER A 961 8.60 -32.91 12.47
C SER A 961 9.22 -33.01 11.09
N GLY A 962 8.38 -33.00 10.05
CA GLY A 962 8.82 -33.12 8.66
C GLY A 962 9.75 -31.99 8.20
N LEU A 963 9.50 -30.76 8.66
CA LEU A 963 10.32 -29.59 8.31
C LEU A 963 11.74 -29.65 8.89
N HIS A 964 11.90 -30.32 10.03
CA HIS A 964 13.20 -30.44 10.71
C HIS A 964 13.84 -31.81 10.54
N GLY A 965 13.14 -32.78 9.93
CA GLY A 965 13.62 -34.16 9.81
C GLY A 965 13.78 -34.87 11.16
N GLU A 966 13.05 -34.44 12.19
CA GLU A 966 13.13 -34.97 13.55
C GLU A 966 12.00 -35.97 13.80
N SER A 967 12.30 -37.09 14.48
CA SER A 967 11.32 -38.12 14.85
C SER A 967 11.67 -38.69 16.22
N THR A 968 10.74 -38.64 17.17
CA THR A 968 10.95 -39.07 18.56
C THR A 968 9.88 -40.07 18.99
N PRO A 969 10.25 -41.31 19.35
CA PRO A 969 9.32 -42.25 19.99
C PRO A 969 8.83 -41.69 21.33
N ALA A 970 7.51 -41.66 21.52
CA ALA A 970 6.87 -41.08 22.68
C ALA A 970 5.70 -41.92 23.16
N ARG A 971 5.11 -41.53 24.30
CA ARG A 971 3.93 -42.14 24.89
C ARG A 971 2.86 -41.09 25.17
N LEU A 972 1.62 -41.39 24.79
CA LEU A 972 0.45 -40.60 25.17
C LEU A 972 0.13 -40.87 26.64
N CYS A 973 -0.20 -39.84 27.42
CA CYS A 973 -0.47 -39.95 28.85
C CYS A 973 -1.46 -38.87 29.31
N ASN A 974 -1.73 -38.83 30.62
CA ASN A 974 -2.54 -37.78 31.21
C ASN A 974 -1.86 -36.40 30.98
N PRO A 975 -2.60 -35.35 30.58
CA PRO A 975 -2.03 -34.01 30.38
C PRO A 975 -1.51 -33.34 31.67
N VAL A 976 -1.80 -33.88 32.85
CA VAL A 976 -1.29 -33.38 34.13
C VAL A 976 -0.08 -34.21 34.57
N PHE A 977 1.10 -33.62 34.49
CA PHE A 977 2.38 -34.27 34.78
C PHE A 977 2.85 -34.10 36.22
N PHE A 978 2.42 -33.02 36.89
CA PHE A 978 2.87 -32.66 38.23
C PHE A 978 1.71 -32.37 39.17
N ASP A 979 1.75 -32.96 40.37
CA ASP A 979 0.73 -32.80 41.41
C ASP A 979 -0.72 -33.01 40.87
N PRO A 980 -1.06 -34.19 40.32
CA PRO A 980 -2.36 -34.39 39.69
C PRO A 980 -3.54 -34.28 40.67
N GLN A 981 -3.28 -34.37 41.98
CA GLN A 981 -4.26 -34.20 43.06
C GLN A 981 -4.48 -32.72 43.44
N ASN A 982 -3.67 -31.79 42.90
CA ASN A 982 -3.71 -30.35 43.22
C ASN A 982 -3.52 -30.04 44.72
N GLU A 983 -2.74 -30.85 45.43
CA GLU A 983 -2.50 -30.67 46.86
C GLU A 983 -1.83 -29.32 47.13
N ARG A 984 -0.93 -28.90 46.24
CA ARG A 984 -0.09 -27.70 46.39
C ARG A 984 -0.81 -26.38 46.18
N LEU A 985 -2.07 -26.39 45.75
CA LEU A 985 -2.92 -25.18 45.71
C LEU A 985 -3.35 -24.73 47.12
N HIS A 986 -3.30 -25.64 48.08
CA HIS A 986 -3.90 -25.48 49.41
C HIS A 986 -2.89 -25.37 50.55
N VAL A 987 -1.58 -25.53 50.28
CA VAL A 987 -0.53 -25.60 51.31
C VAL A 987 0.54 -24.52 51.14
#